data_AF-A0A8H2WXZ8-F1
#
_entry.id   AF-A0A8H2WXZ8-F1
#
_cell.length_a   1.000
_cell.length_b   1.000
_cell.length_c   1.000
_cell.angle_alpha   90.00
_cell.angle_beta   90.00
_cell.angle_gamma   90.00
#
_symmetry.space_group_name_H-M   'P 1'
#
loop_
_entity.id
_entity.type
_entity.pdbx_description
1 polymer ?
#
loop_
_entity_poly.entity_id
_entity_poly.type
_entity_poly.pdbx_seq_one_letter_code
_entity_poly.pdbx_strand_id
1 'polypeptide(L)'
;YTAAMGEVTKKPDGEVKHVEDNGTIDSPFKVHGMDSDTEFGGTEERMKLEKKLLVAHNIPVGGKQIDRNNAAAARLRGFEGDLGLKDQEFPTILSIFYVGYILMQVPSNMFLNYIGKPSLYLPVCMILWGGISCLTGITHSFVPALLTRFFLGFVEAAFFPGALFVLSKWYKREELGLRTAILYCGSLSSNAFGGLLAAGILDGMEGKLGHAAWRWLFYVEGAITIAVAILAVFILPDFPSTSNRWLSPTEQRLAELRMVEDAGGEADQDSSMEGPFYGFMLTVKDWKVWWLSVALTAQVVGLSFNSYFPTLTSTLGYSRTVSLLLCAPPWAFASRLDRGEEIDGIRDMREVVEDAAELQGVSVKDIQQARKGFRVRRPTTIMSSKQTDAELEAAALNRVLEAFRNYRQYSLSANQRRRQDYLKLPESERALLDSVGWKQKVAHIDAAIERNAEFLLKIIDDPMIFQGMDLEGAHGHDDHDHGHDHGGHSHGPGHSHDHDHGEAAGGHEHEHSHGHSGRSRHTKRSPQMDFDMDKVRSTLKQFVRDWGVEGKVERDACYGPMLDALCEYFHDVPVEERGNFRVLVPGAGLGRLAWDVAARGFACQGNEFSHYMLLASYFVLNRTRAKFEHTIHPFIHSISNTVSARSLLRAVQVPDVLPSDLPPGSNFSLVAGDFEEIYGVEPDSDSNTSGEPEPHAGEWDAVLTCFFIDTAKNIVSYLKTIHKILAPGGVWINLGPLLWHWENNNTNDMSIELDLEEVKELARKIGFEIYNEKTIPTTYTGNSESMLGYVYQASFWTATKIPAQQQQS
;
A
#
# COMPACT_ATOMS: atom_id res chain seq x y z
N TYR A 1 39.61 -35.02 -22.73
CA TYR A 1 41.00 -35.49 -22.90
C TYR A 1 41.33 -36.46 -21.77
N THR A 2 42.09 -37.49 -22.09
CA THR A 2 42.22 -38.86 -21.54
C THR A 2 42.82 -39.05 -20.13
N ALA A 3 42.47 -40.22 -19.55
CA ALA A 3 43.09 -40.99 -18.44
C ALA A 3 42.80 -40.52 -17.00
N ALA A 4 42.46 -41.36 -16.01
CA ALA A 4 42.68 -42.80 -15.85
C ALA A 4 41.55 -43.47 -15.05
N MET A 5 41.20 -44.71 -15.45
CA MET A 5 40.45 -45.68 -14.67
C MET A 5 41.34 -46.30 -13.60
N GLY A 6 40.79 -46.56 -12.41
CA GLY A 6 41.32 -47.49 -11.42
C GLY A 6 40.19 -48.32 -10.85
N GLU A 7 40.17 -49.61 -11.21
CA GLU A 7 39.14 -50.59 -10.90
C GLU A 7 39.06 -50.97 -9.42
N VAL A 8 37.82 -51.26 -9.03
CA VAL A 8 37.40 -51.91 -7.78
C VAL A 8 37.91 -53.35 -7.74
N THR A 9 38.58 -53.74 -6.64
CA THR A 9 38.76 -55.15 -6.25
C THR A 9 38.17 -55.40 -4.87
N LYS A 10 37.50 -56.55 -4.71
CA LYS A 10 36.67 -56.93 -3.57
C LYS A 10 37.19 -58.25 -2.99
N LYS A 11 37.10 -58.36 -1.64
CA LYS A 11 37.06 -59.56 -0.74
C LYS A 11 38.40 -60.08 -0.17
N PRO A 12 38.38 -60.86 0.95
CA PRO A 12 37.44 -60.94 2.08
C PRO A 12 38.15 -60.98 3.46
N ASP A 13 37.39 -61.28 4.51
CA ASP A 13 37.78 -61.79 5.84
C ASP A 13 37.67 -60.81 7.01
N GLY A 14 36.98 -61.31 8.04
CA GLY A 14 36.39 -60.53 9.11
C GLY A 14 37.24 -60.44 10.37
N GLU A 15 36.93 -59.43 11.17
CA GLU A 15 36.91 -59.50 12.62
C GLU A 15 36.01 -58.35 13.10
N VAL A 16 34.90 -58.69 13.76
CA VAL A 16 34.06 -57.71 14.45
C VAL A 16 34.81 -57.30 15.72
N LYS A 17 35.42 -56.11 15.70
CA LYS A 17 35.79 -55.40 16.93
C LYS A 17 34.92 -54.15 17.04
N HIS A 18 34.05 -54.15 18.04
CA HIS A 18 33.43 -52.93 18.54
C HIS A 18 34.54 -52.06 19.13
N VAL A 19 34.90 -51.01 18.39
CA VAL A 19 35.58 -49.84 18.92
C VAL A 19 34.56 -48.71 18.83
N GLU A 20 34.11 -48.23 19.98
CA GLU A 20 33.42 -46.95 20.08
C GLU A 20 34.42 -45.87 19.64
N ASP A 21 34.28 -45.41 18.40
CA ASP A 21 35.00 -44.24 17.91
C ASP A 21 33.98 -43.10 17.80
N ASN A 22 34.02 -42.20 18.79
CA ASN A 22 33.35 -40.90 18.80
C ASN A 22 34.04 -39.97 17.78
N GLY A 23 33.95 -40.32 16.49
CA GLY A 23 34.39 -39.49 15.38
C GLY A 23 33.20 -38.80 14.74
N THR A 24 32.80 -37.64 15.25
CA THR A 24 32.06 -36.65 14.47
C THR A 24 32.83 -36.40 13.17
N ILE A 25 32.24 -36.77 12.04
CA ILE A 25 32.72 -36.35 10.72
C ILE A 25 32.46 -34.85 10.65
N ASP A 26 33.51 -34.07 10.92
CA ASP A 26 33.49 -32.62 10.81
C ASP A 26 33.05 -32.21 9.40
N SER A 27 31.95 -31.45 9.30
CA SER A 27 31.70 -30.66 8.11
C SER A 27 32.87 -29.66 7.98
N PRO A 28 33.41 -29.40 6.78
CA PRO A 28 34.50 -28.44 6.59
C PRO A 28 34.11 -26.98 6.91
N PHE A 29 32.89 -26.74 7.41
CA PHE A 29 32.30 -25.42 7.69
C PHE A 29 32.03 -25.14 9.17
N LYS A 30 32.44 -26.01 10.10
CA LYS A 30 32.35 -25.73 11.55
C LYS A 30 33.73 -25.65 12.18
N VAL A 31 34.34 -24.46 12.12
CA VAL A 31 35.42 -24.11 13.04
C VAL A 31 34.78 -23.57 14.32
N HIS A 32 34.77 -24.38 15.36
CA HIS A 32 34.41 -23.91 16.71
C HIS A 32 35.45 -22.89 17.18
N GLY A 33 35.03 -21.63 17.37
CA GLY A 33 35.76 -20.65 18.19
C GLY A 33 36.71 -19.67 17.48
N MET A 34 36.67 -19.54 16.15
CA MET A 34 37.28 -18.42 15.44
C MET A 34 36.18 -17.59 14.75
N ASP A 35 36.25 -16.27 14.88
CA ASP A 35 35.36 -15.33 14.22
C ASP A 35 35.38 -15.60 12.69
N SER A 36 34.24 -15.94 12.10
CA SER A 36 34.13 -16.38 10.68
C SER A 36 34.68 -15.33 9.71
N ASP A 37 34.76 -14.09 10.16
CA ASP A 37 35.20 -12.95 9.37
C ASP A 37 36.73 -12.80 9.33
N THR A 38 37.47 -13.52 10.19
CA THR A 38 38.93 -13.44 10.25
C THR A 38 39.58 -13.96 8.95
N GLU A 39 38.95 -14.92 8.27
CA GLU A 39 39.42 -15.48 6.99
C GLU A 39 39.37 -14.44 5.85
N PHE A 40 38.53 -13.40 5.97
CA PHE A 40 38.33 -12.38 4.95
C PHE A 40 38.96 -11.02 5.30
N GLY A 41 39.83 -10.97 6.32
CA GLY A 41 40.48 -9.73 6.76
C GLY A 41 39.66 -8.89 7.75
N GLY A 42 38.60 -9.46 8.35
CA GLY A 42 37.69 -8.80 9.28
C GLY A 42 36.37 -8.34 8.63
N THR A 43 35.41 -7.92 9.45
CA THR A 43 34.04 -7.59 9.03
C THR A 43 33.98 -6.46 7.98
N GLU A 44 34.86 -5.46 8.05
CA GLU A 44 34.90 -4.37 7.07
C GLU A 44 35.38 -4.81 5.68
N GLU A 45 36.40 -5.67 5.60
CA GLU A 45 36.92 -6.19 4.34
C GLU A 45 35.97 -7.20 3.72
N ARG A 46 35.31 -8.02 4.55
CA ARG A 46 34.17 -8.86 4.14
C ARG A 46 33.09 -8.00 3.48
N MET A 47 32.62 -6.93 4.13
CA MET A 47 31.59 -6.05 3.58
C MET A 47 31.99 -5.38 2.26
N LYS A 48 33.26 -4.97 2.10
CA LYS A 48 33.76 -4.41 0.83
C LYS A 48 33.75 -5.44 -0.29
N LEU A 49 34.16 -6.67 0.01
CA LEU A 49 34.16 -7.78 -0.95
C LEU A 49 32.72 -8.17 -1.33
N GLU A 50 31.81 -8.18 -0.37
CA GLU A 50 30.37 -8.38 -0.58
C GLU A 50 29.75 -7.32 -1.48
N LYS A 51 30.09 -6.04 -1.27
CA LYS A 51 29.59 -4.93 -2.11
C LYS A 51 30.13 -5.02 -3.54
N LYS A 52 31.40 -5.43 -3.71
CA LYS A 52 32.03 -5.63 -5.02
C LYS A 52 31.37 -6.78 -5.80
N LEU A 53 31.04 -7.88 -5.14
CA LEU A 53 30.30 -9.01 -5.72
C LEU A 53 28.91 -8.59 -6.23
N LEU A 54 28.19 -7.79 -5.44
CA LEU A 54 26.86 -7.29 -5.79
C LEU A 54 26.86 -6.28 -6.95
N VAL A 55 27.89 -5.44 -7.06
CA VAL A 55 28.03 -4.46 -8.15
C VAL A 55 28.41 -5.13 -9.47
N ALA A 56 29.27 -6.15 -9.44
CA ALA A 56 29.70 -6.86 -10.65
C ALA A 56 28.56 -7.66 -11.32
N HIS A 57 27.57 -8.11 -10.55
CA HIS A 57 26.40 -8.85 -11.05
C HIS A 57 25.21 -7.97 -11.48
N ASN A 58 25.32 -6.64 -11.37
CA ASN A 58 24.24 -5.70 -11.71
C ASN A 58 24.15 -5.35 -13.21
N ILE A 59 24.84 -6.05 -14.11
CA ILE A 59 24.65 -5.84 -15.54
C ILE A 59 23.32 -6.48 -15.93
N PRO A 60 22.26 -5.70 -16.22
CA PRO A 60 20.97 -6.27 -16.55
C PRO A 60 21.11 -6.92 -17.92
N VAL A 61 20.84 -8.22 -18.02
CA VAL A 61 20.48 -8.84 -19.31
C VAL A 61 19.03 -8.43 -19.62
N GLY A 62 18.80 -7.11 -19.69
CA GLY A 62 17.52 -6.46 -19.85
C GLY A 62 17.28 -6.14 -21.31
N GLY A 63 16.83 -7.13 -22.07
CA GLY A 63 16.49 -6.93 -23.48
C GLY A 63 15.81 -8.16 -24.08
N LYS A 64 14.78 -8.68 -23.41
CA LYS A 64 14.24 -10.01 -23.72
C LYS A 64 12.70 -10.10 -23.80
N GLN A 65 11.99 -9.06 -24.20
CA GLN A 65 10.54 -9.20 -24.46
C GLN A 65 10.04 -8.54 -25.75
N ILE A 66 10.94 -8.16 -26.67
CA ILE A 66 10.54 -7.54 -27.94
C ILE A 66 9.84 -8.57 -28.84
N ASP A 67 10.47 -9.73 -29.05
CA ASP A 67 10.02 -10.76 -30.00
C ASP A 67 8.59 -11.30 -29.76
N ARG A 68 8.12 -11.32 -28.51
CA ARG A 68 6.82 -11.91 -28.15
C ARG A 68 5.64 -11.09 -28.67
N ASN A 69 5.78 -9.77 -28.70
CA ASN A 69 4.73 -8.85 -29.13
C ASN A 69 4.74 -8.61 -30.65
N ASN A 70 5.75 -9.12 -31.37
CA ASN A 70 5.87 -8.93 -32.81
C ASN A 70 4.73 -9.50 -33.62
N ALA A 71 4.10 -10.62 -33.21
CA ALA A 71 2.91 -11.12 -33.91
C ALA A 71 1.76 -10.11 -33.83
N ALA A 72 1.55 -9.52 -32.67
CA ALA A 72 0.49 -8.54 -32.45
C ALA A 72 0.76 -7.23 -33.22
N ALA A 73 2.02 -6.78 -33.27
CA ALA A 73 2.42 -5.62 -34.06
C ALA A 73 2.35 -5.89 -35.57
N ALA A 74 2.84 -7.04 -36.03
CA ALA A 74 2.82 -7.46 -37.44
C ALA A 74 1.39 -7.56 -37.99
N ARG A 75 0.40 -7.91 -37.15
CA ARG A 75 -1.02 -7.93 -37.52
C ARG A 75 -1.50 -6.62 -38.14
N LEU A 76 -1.03 -5.48 -37.63
CA LEU A 76 -1.42 -4.14 -38.12
C LEU A 76 -0.92 -3.83 -39.54
N ARG A 77 0.04 -4.60 -40.06
CA ARG A 77 0.70 -4.39 -41.35
C ARG A 77 0.74 -5.66 -42.21
N GLY A 78 -0.43 -6.31 -42.32
CA GLY A 78 -0.70 -7.29 -43.38
C GLY A 78 -0.29 -8.73 -43.07
N PHE A 79 0.16 -9.05 -41.85
CA PHE A 79 0.51 -10.42 -41.45
C PHE A 79 -0.62 -11.43 -41.68
N GLU A 80 -1.87 -11.07 -41.34
CA GLU A 80 -3.03 -11.93 -41.58
C GLU A 80 -3.36 -12.06 -43.08
N GLY A 81 -3.21 -10.98 -43.84
CA GLY A 81 -3.51 -10.94 -45.27
C GLY A 81 -2.49 -11.73 -46.10
N ASP A 82 -1.20 -11.60 -45.81
CA ASP A 82 -0.12 -12.25 -46.56
C ASP A 82 -0.04 -13.76 -46.30
N LEU A 83 -0.43 -14.21 -45.10
CA LEU A 83 -0.46 -15.64 -44.72
C LEU A 83 -1.82 -16.30 -45.00
N GLY A 84 -2.83 -15.54 -45.40
CA GLY A 84 -4.18 -16.02 -45.69
C GLY A 84 -4.92 -16.56 -44.46
N LEU A 85 -4.68 -15.96 -43.28
CA LEU A 85 -5.26 -16.42 -42.01
C LEU A 85 -6.77 -16.16 -41.95
N LYS A 86 -7.54 -17.13 -41.46
CA LYS A 86 -9.00 -17.05 -41.30
C LYS A 86 -9.43 -17.13 -39.83
N ASP A 87 -10.43 -16.35 -39.45
CA ASP A 87 -11.19 -16.43 -38.20
C ASP A 87 -10.33 -16.66 -36.93
N GLN A 88 -10.22 -17.92 -36.49
CA GLN A 88 -9.58 -18.37 -35.24
C GLN A 88 -8.10 -18.73 -35.40
N GLU A 89 -7.54 -18.66 -36.61
CA GLU A 89 -6.16 -19.07 -36.90
C GLU A 89 -5.12 -18.14 -36.27
N PHE A 90 -5.38 -16.82 -36.23
CA PHE A 90 -4.46 -15.86 -35.60
C PHE A 90 -4.38 -16.04 -34.07
N PRO A 91 -5.49 -16.13 -33.31
CA PRO A 91 -5.44 -16.53 -31.90
C PRO A 91 -4.75 -17.87 -31.65
N THR A 92 -4.91 -18.84 -32.56
CA THR A 92 -4.24 -20.15 -32.47
C THR A 92 -2.71 -20.02 -32.62
N ILE A 93 -2.24 -19.15 -33.52
CA ILE A 93 -0.81 -18.82 -33.67
C ILE A 93 -0.24 -18.16 -32.40
N LEU A 94 -1.04 -17.34 -31.70
CA LEU A 94 -0.64 -16.76 -30.42
C LEU A 94 -0.62 -17.79 -29.28
N SER A 95 -1.61 -18.68 -29.21
CA SER A 95 -1.74 -19.64 -28.11
C SER A 95 -0.76 -20.81 -28.20
N ILE A 96 -0.43 -21.29 -29.42
CA ILE A 96 0.47 -22.45 -29.61
C ILE A 96 1.89 -22.21 -29.05
N PHE A 97 2.32 -20.95 -29.02
CA PHE A 97 3.57 -20.54 -28.37
C PHE A 97 3.61 -20.99 -26.89
N TYR A 98 2.52 -20.78 -26.16
CA TYR A 98 2.42 -21.15 -24.75
C TYR A 98 2.43 -22.66 -24.53
N VAL A 99 1.91 -23.44 -25.50
CA VAL A 99 1.98 -24.91 -25.45
C VAL A 99 3.43 -25.38 -25.49
N GLY A 100 4.23 -24.86 -26.42
CA GLY A 100 5.66 -25.13 -26.48
C GLY A 100 6.38 -24.67 -25.21
N TYR A 101 6.00 -23.50 -24.69
CA TYR A 101 6.58 -22.92 -23.48
C TYR A 101 6.37 -23.82 -22.26
N ILE A 102 5.13 -24.23 -21.96
CA ILE A 102 4.78 -25.05 -20.80
C ILE A 102 5.51 -26.40 -20.82
N LEU A 103 5.60 -27.04 -22.00
CA LEU A 103 6.24 -28.35 -22.15
C LEU A 103 7.72 -28.32 -21.75
N MET A 104 8.43 -27.24 -22.08
CA MET A 104 9.88 -27.16 -21.88
C MET A 104 10.28 -26.36 -20.63
N GLN A 105 9.36 -25.64 -19.98
CA GLN A 105 9.65 -24.80 -18.82
C GLN A 105 10.26 -25.57 -17.63
N VAL A 106 9.67 -26.71 -17.26
CA VAL A 106 10.18 -27.55 -16.16
C VAL A 106 11.42 -28.35 -16.61
N PRO A 107 11.39 -29.08 -17.75
CA PRO A 107 12.57 -29.84 -18.19
C PRO A 107 13.80 -28.97 -18.43
N SER A 108 13.64 -27.77 -19.00
CA SER A 108 14.76 -26.86 -19.26
C SER A 108 15.46 -26.39 -18.00
N ASN A 109 14.73 -26.08 -16.93
CA ASN A 109 15.34 -25.73 -15.65
C ASN A 109 16.09 -26.90 -15.02
N MET A 110 15.57 -28.13 -15.17
CA MET A 110 16.28 -29.33 -14.73
C MET A 110 17.58 -29.52 -15.53
N PHE A 111 17.55 -29.29 -16.85
CA PHE A 111 18.75 -29.31 -17.67
C PHE A 111 19.75 -28.21 -17.29
N LEU A 112 19.28 -27.00 -16.97
CA LEU A 112 20.14 -25.90 -16.51
C LEU A 112 20.87 -26.27 -15.21
N ASN A 113 20.16 -26.88 -14.25
CA ASN A 113 20.76 -27.35 -13.01
C ASN A 113 21.78 -28.48 -13.26
N TYR A 114 21.44 -29.44 -14.12
CA TYR A 114 22.32 -30.56 -14.46
C TYR A 114 23.59 -30.14 -15.22
N ILE A 115 23.47 -29.20 -16.17
CA ILE A 115 24.59 -28.72 -17.00
C ILE A 115 25.53 -27.82 -16.17
N GLY A 116 25.02 -27.14 -15.14
CA GLY A 116 25.81 -26.35 -14.19
C GLY A 116 26.52 -25.13 -14.78
N LYS A 117 26.22 -24.77 -16.04
CA LYS A 117 26.84 -23.66 -16.79
C LYS A 117 25.79 -22.74 -17.44
N PRO A 118 25.18 -21.84 -16.65
CA PRO A 118 24.22 -20.86 -17.17
C PRO A 118 24.77 -19.95 -18.28
N SER A 119 26.06 -19.61 -18.23
CA SER A 119 26.71 -18.71 -19.19
C SER A 119 26.70 -19.23 -20.63
N LEU A 120 26.59 -20.55 -20.80
CA LEU A 120 26.50 -21.18 -22.12
C LEU A 120 25.06 -21.57 -22.45
N TYR A 121 24.32 -22.12 -21.48
CA TYR A 121 22.98 -22.66 -21.73
C TYR A 121 21.98 -21.56 -22.12
N LEU A 122 21.88 -20.49 -21.34
CA LEU A 122 20.89 -19.43 -21.58
C LEU A 122 21.15 -18.69 -22.90
N PRO A 123 22.39 -18.30 -23.24
CA PRO A 123 22.65 -17.65 -24.52
C PRO A 123 22.51 -18.57 -25.74
N VAL A 124 22.86 -19.86 -25.64
CA VAL A 124 22.61 -20.81 -26.74
C VAL A 124 21.12 -20.93 -27.04
N CYS A 125 20.28 -21.00 -26.00
CA CYS A 125 18.83 -20.93 -26.18
C CYS A 125 18.40 -19.60 -26.82
N MET A 126 19.00 -18.47 -26.46
CA MET A 126 18.71 -17.18 -27.09
C MET A 126 19.13 -17.09 -28.56
N ILE A 127 20.26 -17.71 -28.95
CA ILE A 127 20.69 -17.78 -30.36
C ILE A 127 19.70 -18.62 -31.18
N LEU A 128 19.31 -19.79 -30.66
CA LEU A 128 18.32 -20.66 -31.31
C LEU A 128 16.96 -19.95 -31.42
N TRP A 129 16.55 -19.24 -30.37
CA TRP A 129 15.33 -18.44 -30.34
C TRP A 129 15.33 -17.32 -31.40
N GLY A 130 16.38 -16.50 -31.45
CA GLY A 130 16.51 -15.44 -32.46
C GLY A 130 16.56 -16.00 -33.89
N GLY A 131 17.19 -17.16 -34.09
CA GLY A 131 17.17 -17.87 -35.37
C GLY A 131 15.76 -18.30 -35.80
N ILE A 132 14.97 -18.85 -34.87
CA ILE A 132 13.57 -19.22 -35.14
C ILE A 132 12.68 -17.98 -35.36
N SER A 133 12.97 -16.86 -34.69
CA SER A 133 12.31 -15.57 -34.94
C SER A 133 12.53 -15.13 -36.40
N CYS A 134 13.78 -15.15 -36.89
CA CYS A 134 14.09 -14.89 -38.30
C CYS A 134 13.37 -15.86 -39.26
N LEU A 135 13.30 -17.15 -38.94
CA LEU A 135 12.57 -18.13 -39.76
C LEU A 135 11.07 -17.83 -39.86
N THR A 136 10.47 -17.17 -38.86
CA THR A 136 9.07 -16.74 -38.90
C THR A 136 8.82 -15.72 -40.02
N GLY A 137 9.78 -14.83 -40.29
CA GLY A 137 9.70 -13.86 -41.40
C GLY A 137 9.71 -14.51 -42.80
N ILE A 138 10.16 -15.76 -42.92
CA ILE A 138 10.20 -16.51 -44.20
C ILE A 138 8.88 -17.24 -44.47
N THR A 139 7.99 -17.39 -43.48
CA THR A 139 6.78 -18.19 -43.61
C THR A 139 5.78 -17.62 -44.65
N HIS A 140 5.04 -18.51 -45.31
CA HIS A 140 4.10 -18.16 -46.39
C HIS A 140 2.68 -18.72 -46.18
N SER A 141 2.44 -19.48 -45.11
CA SER A 141 1.13 -20.06 -44.80
C SER A 141 0.95 -20.29 -43.29
N PHE A 142 -0.27 -20.63 -42.88
CA PHE A 142 -0.63 -20.89 -41.48
C PHE A 142 0.25 -21.97 -40.81
N VAL A 143 0.45 -23.13 -41.46
CA VAL A 143 1.14 -24.27 -40.84
C VAL A 143 2.62 -23.98 -40.53
N PRO A 144 3.44 -23.42 -41.45
CA PRO A 144 4.79 -22.97 -41.12
C PRO A 144 4.83 -21.91 -40.02
N ALA A 145 3.91 -20.93 -40.03
CA ALA A 145 3.83 -19.91 -38.97
C ALA A 145 3.47 -20.51 -37.60
N LEU A 146 2.60 -21.52 -37.58
CA LEU A 146 2.24 -22.27 -36.38
C LEU A 146 3.44 -23.06 -35.82
N LEU A 147 4.17 -23.75 -36.70
CA LEU A 147 5.34 -24.54 -36.30
C LEU A 147 6.49 -23.67 -35.79
N THR A 148 6.81 -22.57 -36.47
CA THR A 148 7.86 -21.66 -35.98
C THR A 148 7.49 -21.10 -34.62
N ARG A 149 6.21 -20.75 -34.39
CA ARG A 149 5.73 -20.26 -33.08
C ARG A 149 5.78 -21.29 -31.97
N PHE A 150 5.44 -22.55 -32.26
CA PHE A 150 5.58 -23.64 -31.30
C PHE A 150 7.04 -23.82 -30.87
N PHE A 151 7.96 -23.93 -31.83
CA PHE A 151 9.39 -24.10 -31.54
C PHE A 151 10.01 -22.86 -30.89
N LEU A 152 9.51 -21.66 -31.23
CA LEU A 152 9.89 -20.41 -30.56
C LEU A 152 9.59 -20.51 -29.05
N GLY A 153 8.36 -20.90 -28.68
CA GLY A 153 7.96 -21.09 -27.29
C GLY A 153 8.74 -22.21 -26.59
N PHE A 154 8.99 -23.31 -27.30
CA PHE A 154 9.78 -24.43 -26.79
C PHE A 154 11.20 -24.02 -26.37
N VAL A 155 11.87 -23.19 -27.17
CA VAL A 155 13.23 -22.72 -26.87
C VAL A 155 13.24 -21.56 -25.88
N GLU A 156 12.26 -20.65 -25.94
CA GLU A 156 12.19 -19.47 -25.08
C GLU A 156 11.92 -19.81 -23.60
N ALA A 157 11.26 -20.94 -23.34
CA ALA A 157 10.92 -21.44 -22.00
C ALA A 157 12.09 -21.50 -21.01
N ALA A 158 13.31 -21.69 -21.54
CA ALA A 158 14.54 -21.83 -20.76
C ALA A 158 14.95 -20.57 -20.00
N PHE A 159 14.60 -19.38 -20.54
CA PHE A 159 15.29 -18.17 -20.12
C PHE A 159 14.73 -17.55 -18.87
N PHE A 160 13.43 -17.27 -18.82
CA PHE A 160 12.88 -16.47 -17.73
C PHE A 160 12.95 -17.20 -16.38
N PRO A 161 12.51 -18.46 -16.27
CA PRO A 161 12.74 -19.27 -15.09
C PRO A 161 14.22 -19.56 -14.83
N GLY A 162 15.02 -19.75 -15.89
CA GLY A 162 16.46 -19.98 -15.76
C GLY A 162 17.21 -18.77 -15.21
N ALA A 163 16.83 -17.56 -15.59
CA ALA A 163 17.38 -16.31 -15.06
C ALA A 163 17.02 -16.15 -13.58
N LEU A 164 15.76 -16.42 -13.19
CA LEU A 164 15.37 -16.43 -11.77
C LEU A 164 16.13 -17.48 -10.96
N PHE A 165 16.39 -18.65 -11.54
CA PHE A 165 17.17 -19.71 -10.90
C PHE A 165 18.65 -19.33 -10.73
N VAL A 166 19.23 -18.62 -11.70
CA VAL A 166 20.59 -18.07 -11.54
C VAL A 166 20.62 -17.01 -10.44
N LEU A 167 19.63 -16.11 -10.39
CA LEU A 167 19.54 -15.10 -9.34
C LEU A 167 19.40 -15.71 -7.94
N SER A 168 18.60 -16.78 -7.79
CA SER A 168 18.42 -17.42 -6.48
C SER A 168 19.65 -18.16 -5.96
N LYS A 169 20.63 -18.47 -6.82
CA LYS A 169 21.92 -19.07 -6.43
C LYS A 169 23.01 -18.04 -6.14
N TRP A 170 22.78 -16.76 -6.44
CA TRP A 170 23.75 -15.68 -6.27
C TRP A 170 23.35 -14.66 -5.21
N TYR A 171 22.05 -14.51 -4.91
CA TYR A 171 21.51 -13.48 -4.03
C TYR A 171 20.76 -14.06 -2.83
N LYS A 172 20.88 -13.39 -1.67
CA LYS A 172 20.17 -13.77 -0.43
C LYS A 172 18.66 -13.52 -0.55
N ARG A 173 17.84 -14.15 0.30
CA ARG A 173 16.36 -13.97 0.31
C ARG A 173 15.91 -12.51 0.39
N GLU A 174 16.62 -11.69 1.16
CA GLU A 174 16.31 -10.26 1.33
C GLU A 174 16.66 -9.42 0.09
N GLU A 175 17.69 -9.84 -0.67
CA GLU A 175 18.18 -9.15 -1.87
C GLU A 175 17.42 -9.61 -3.13
N LEU A 176 16.93 -10.85 -3.13
CA LEU A 176 16.32 -11.50 -4.29
C LEU A 176 15.10 -10.75 -4.82
N GLY A 177 14.28 -10.19 -3.93
CA GLY A 177 13.07 -9.44 -4.32
C GLY A 177 13.38 -8.25 -5.24
N LEU A 178 14.35 -7.42 -4.85
CA LEU A 178 14.78 -6.26 -5.65
C LEU A 178 15.40 -6.69 -6.98
N ARG A 179 16.21 -7.76 -6.99
CA ARG A 179 16.85 -8.26 -8.22
C ARG A 179 15.85 -8.84 -9.19
N THR A 180 14.84 -9.55 -8.69
CA THR A 180 13.71 -10.02 -9.49
C THR A 180 12.91 -8.84 -10.05
N ALA A 181 12.65 -7.78 -9.27
CA ALA A 181 11.98 -6.58 -9.75
C ALA A 181 12.75 -5.89 -10.90
N ILE A 182 14.08 -5.75 -10.77
CA ILE A 182 14.94 -5.19 -11.85
C ILE A 182 14.87 -6.05 -13.12
N LEU A 183 14.85 -7.38 -12.99
CA LEU A 183 14.67 -8.28 -14.13
C LEU A 183 13.30 -8.09 -14.82
N TYR A 184 12.23 -7.93 -14.03
CA TYR A 184 10.88 -7.64 -14.53
C TYR A 184 10.80 -6.27 -15.21
N CYS A 185 11.43 -5.23 -14.64
CA CYS A 185 11.55 -3.91 -15.26
C CYS A 185 12.17 -3.99 -16.66
N GLY A 186 13.21 -4.82 -16.82
CA GLY A 186 13.84 -5.06 -18.12
C GLY A 186 12.88 -5.63 -19.16
N SER A 187 11.93 -6.49 -18.76
CA SER A 187 10.88 -7.01 -19.62
C SER A 187 9.86 -5.93 -20.01
N LEU A 188 9.44 -5.08 -19.06
CA LEU A 188 8.51 -3.97 -19.32
C LEU A 188 9.11 -2.91 -20.25
N SER A 189 10.34 -2.47 -20.00
CA SER A 189 11.03 -1.52 -20.88
C SER A 189 11.21 -2.10 -22.29
N SER A 190 11.49 -3.40 -22.40
CA SER A 190 11.59 -4.09 -23.68
C SER A 190 10.28 -4.03 -24.50
N ASN A 191 9.11 -4.07 -23.86
CA ASN A 191 7.83 -3.89 -24.55
C ASN A 191 7.63 -2.47 -25.08
N ALA A 192 8.10 -1.45 -24.34
CA ALA A 192 8.07 -0.07 -24.79
C ALA A 192 8.95 0.15 -26.03
N PHE A 193 10.21 -0.31 -25.98
CA PHE A 193 11.13 -0.23 -27.12
C PHE A 193 10.65 -1.05 -28.33
N GLY A 194 9.97 -2.18 -28.10
CA GLY A 194 9.39 -2.99 -29.18
C GLY A 194 8.28 -2.30 -29.97
N GLY A 195 7.40 -1.54 -29.30
CA GLY A 195 6.41 -0.72 -30.00
C GLY A 195 7.04 0.34 -30.89
N LEU A 196 8.09 1.01 -30.40
CA LEU A 196 8.84 2.03 -31.13
C LEU A 196 9.60 1.45 -32.33
N LEU A 197 10.31 0.34 -32.13
CA LEU A 197 11.06 -0.36 -33.17
C LEU A 197 10.09 -0.90 -34.23
N ALA A 198 8.97 -1.49 -33.82
CA ALA A 198 7.92 -1.93 -34.73
C ALA A 198 7.35 -0.77 -35.56
N ALA A 199 7.07 0.39 -34.95
CA ALA A 199 6.59 1.57 -35.68
C ALA A 199 7.57 2.01 -36.77
N GLY A 200 8.87 2.12 -36.45
CA GLY A 200 9.90 2.53 -37.41
C GLY A 200 10.11 1.53 -38.55
N ILE A 201 10.10 0.23 -38.23
CA ILE A 201 10.28 -0.85 -39.22
C ILE A 201 9.05 -0.97 -40.14
N LEU A 202 7.85 -0.99 -39.56
CA LEU A 202 6.60 -1.20 -40.27
C LEU A 202 6.18 0.00 -41.13
N ASP A 203 6.71 1.18 -40.87
CA ASP A 203 6.51 2.39 -41.67
C ASP A 203 7.57 2.53 -42.79
N GLY A 204 8.84 2.29 -42.46
CA GLY A 204 9.97 2.62 -43.34
C GLY A 204 10.50 1.50 -44.25
N MET A 205 10.02 0.25 -44.11
CA MET A 205 10.60 -0.92 -44.82
C MET A 205 9.63 -1.71 -45.71
N GLU A 206 8.45 -1.16 -46.00
CA GLU A 206 7.53 -1.78 -46.95
C GLU A 206 8.15 -1.84 -48.37
N GLY A 207 8.16 -3.03 -48.98
CA GLY A 207 8.67 -3.25 -50.34
C GLY A 207 10.19 -3.20 -50.50
N LYS A 208 10.96 -2.93 -49.43
CA LYS A 208 12.43 -2.97 -49.49
C LYS A 208 12.93 -4.40 -49.68
N LEU A 209 13.82 -4.60 -50.65
CA LEU A 209 14.26 -5.91 -51.15
C LEU A 209 13.12 -6.87 -51.57
N GLY A 210 11.94 -6.34 -51.89
CA GLY A 210 10.80 -7.17 -52.33
C GLY A 210 10.05 -7.90 -51.21
N HIS A 211 10.25 -7.52 -49.95
CA HIS A 211 9.57 -8.11 -48.80
C HIS A 211 8.60 -7.12 -48.12
N ALA A 212 7.51 -7.66 -47.57
CA ALA A 212 6.57 -6.90 -46.75
C ALA A 212 7.21 -6.44 -45.44
N ALA A 213 6.78 -5.31 -44.88
CA ALA A 213 7.44 -4.70 -43.73
C ALA A 213 7.40 -5.59 -42.46
N TRP A 214 6.37 -6.42 -42.29
CA TRP A 214 6.27 -7.33 -41.15
C TRP A 214 7.36 -8.42 -41.14
N ARG A 215 7.87 -8.82 -42.31
CA ARG A 215 8.97 -9.82 -42.40
C ARG A 215 10.27 -9.23 -41.88
N TRP A 216 10.51 -7.96 -42.22
CA TRP A 216 11.67 -7.22 -41.73
C TRP A 216 11.65 -7.03 -40.21
N LEU A 217 10.48 -6.93 -39.59
CA LEU A 217 10.34 -6.90 -38.13
C LEU A 217 11.00 -8.13 -37.50
N PHE A 218 10.65 -9.33 -37.99
CA PHE A 218 11.23 -10.59 -37.50
C PHE A 218 12.72 -10.76 -37.84
N TYR A 219 13.18 -10.27 -39.00
CA TYR A 219 14.60 -10.36 -39.38
C TYR A 219 15.50 -9.46 -38.53
N VAL A 220 15.10 -8.20 -38.33
CA VAL A 220 15.90 -7.22 -37.61
C VAL A 220 15.95 -7.58 -36.12
N GLU A 221 14.79 -7.89 -35.53
CA GLU A 221 14.75 -8.23 -34.11
C GLU A 221 15.45 -9.56 -33.81
N GLY A 222 15.21 -10.60 -34.62
CA GLY A 222 15.90 -11.88 -34.45
C GLY A 222 17.43 -11.75 -34.58
N ALA A 223 17.92 -10.91 -35.51
CA ALA A 223 19.35 -10.64 -35.66
C ALA A 223 19.95 -9.88 -34.46
N ILE A 224 19.23 -8.88 -33.92
CA ILE A 224 19.63 -8.16 -32.70
C ILE A 224 19.69 -9.14 -31.52
N THR A 225 18.69 -10.01 -31.38
CA THR A 225 18.65 -11.04 -30.32
C THR A 225 19.84 -11.99 -30.40
N ILE A 226 20.25 -12.42 -31.60
CA ILE A 226 21.46 -13.25 -31.79
C ILE A 226 22.73 -12.48 -31.39
N ALA A 227 22.87 -11.22 -31.80
CA ALA A 227 24.04 -10.41 -31.47
C ALA A 227 24.17 -10.20 -29.94
N VAL A 228 23.07 -9.87 -29.27
CA VAL A 228 23.02 -9.73 -27.80
C VAL A 228 23.33 -11.05 -27.12
N ALA A 229 22.83 -12.18 -27.64
CA ALA A 229 23.10 -13.50 -27.07
C ALA A 229 24.60 -13.87 -27.17
N ILE A 230 25.27 -13.56 -28.29
CA ILE A 230 26.71 -13.78 -28.43
C ILE A 230 27.50 -12.96 -27.40
N LEU A 231 27.08 -11.70 -27.15
CA LEU A 231 27.68 -10.87 -26.11
C LEU A 231 27.40 -11.43 -24.71
N ALA A 232 26.19 -11.95 -24.46
CA ALA A 232 25.79 -12.51 -23.18
C ALA A 232 26.64 -13.72 -22.76
N VAL A 233 27.18 -14.51 -23.69
CA VAL A 233 28.15 -15.60 -23.39
C VAL A 233 29.38 -15.09 -22.64
N PHE A 234 29.76 -13.82 -22.85
CA PHE A 234 30.91 -13.19 -22.21
C PHE A 234 30.55 -12.32 -21.00
N ILE A 235 29.26 -12.12 -20.71
CA ILE A 235 28.76 -11.20 -19.66
C ILE A 235 27.98 -11.94 -18.57
N LEU A 236 27.42 -13.12 -18.87
CA LEU A 236 26.65 -13.91 -17.91
C LEU A 236 27.56 -14.82 -17.06
N PRO A 237 27.45 -14.78 -15.71
CA PRO A 237 28.26 -15.59 -14.81
C PRO A 237 27.74 -17.02 -14.68
N ASP A 238 28.66 -17.96 -14.46
CA ASP A 238 28.30 -19.32 -14.05
C ASP A 238 27.92 -19.38 -12.55
N PHE A 239 27.43 -20.51 -12.07
CA PHE A 239 27.12 -20.66 -10.63
C PHE A 239 28.37 -20.47 -9.75
N PRO A 240 28.22 -20.02 -8.49
CA PRO A 240 29.35 -19.81 -7.58
C PRO A 240 30.27 -21.03 -7.47
N SER A 241 29.71 -22.24 -7.47
CA SER A 241 30.45 -23.52 -7.42
C SER A 241 31.26 -23.86 -8.68
N THR A 242 30.95 -23.24 -9.82
CA THR A 242 31.51 -23.57 -11.14
C THR A 242 32.26 -22.38 -11.77
N SER A 243 32.20 -21.19 -11.15
CA SER A 243 32.69 -19.94 -11.71
C SER A 243 34.22 -19.79 -11.55
N ASN A 244 34.97 -20.18 -12.59
CA ASN A 244 36.44 -20.06 -12.62
C ASN A 244 36.96 -18.82 -13.35
N ARG A 245 36.09 -17.97 -13.92
CA ARG A 245 36.49 -16.92 -14.88
C ARG A 245 36.52 -15.50 -14.30
N TRP A 246 35.74 -15.20 -13.25
CA TRP A 246 35.59 -13.83 -12.73
C TRP A 246 35.88 -13.65 -11.25
N LEU A 247 35.92 -14.74 -10.47
CA LEU A 247 36.12 -14.66 -9.03
C LEU A 247 37.52 -15.14 -8.67
N SER A 248 38.15 -14.43 -7.73
CA SER A 248 39.29 -14.99 -6.99
C SER A 248 38.82 -16.15 -6.09
N PRO A 249 39.72 -17.10 -5.73
CA PRO A 249 39.36 -18.21 -4.86
C PRO A 249 38.74 -17.77 -3.51
N THR A 250 39.16 -16.62 -2.99
CA THR A 250 38.61 -16.01 -1.77
C THR A 250 37.21 -15.44 -1.99
N GLU A 251 36.96 -14.77 -3.11
CA GLU A 251 35.63 -14.25 -3.46
C GLU A 251 34.62 -15.37 -3.74
N GLN A 252 35.06 -16.47 -4.36
CA GLN A 252 34.24 -17.66 -4.60
C GLN A 252 33.80 -18.30 -3.29
N ARG A 253 34.75 -18.50 -2.36
CA ARG A 253 34.46 -19.06 -1.04
C ARG A 253 33.52 -18.18 -0.22
N LEU A 254 33.66 -16.85 -0.31
CA LEU A 254 32.73 -15.92 0.32
C LEU A 254 31.32 -16.01 -0.28
N ALA A 255 31.20 -16.13 -1.61
CA ALA A 255 29.91 -16.25 -2.28
C ALA A 255 29.17 -17.54 -1.87
N GLU A 256 29.87 -18.67 -1.76
CA GLU A 256 29.30 -19.94 -1.28
C GLU A 256 28.90 -19.85 0.20
N LEU A 257 29.76 -19.31 1.06
CA LEU A 257 29.51 -19.17 2.49
C LEU A 257 28.25 -18.33 2.76
N ARG A 258 28.06 -17.24 2.02
CA ARG A 258 26.86 -16.38 2.14
C ARG A 258 25.56 -17.12 1.87
N MET A 259 25.55 -18.07 0.94
CA MET A 259 24.36 -18.84 0.60
C MET A 259 24.08 -19.92 1.65
N VAL A 260 25.13 -20.51 2.24
CA VAL A 260 25.01 -21.48 3.34
C VAL A 260 24.52 -20.81 4.63
N GLU A 261 25.02 -19.60 4.94
CA GLU A 261 24.55 -18.80 6.08
C GLU A 261 23.05 -18.43 5.94
N ASP A 262 22.59 -18.02 4.75
CA ASP A 262 21.18 -17.69 4.48
C ASP A 262 20.25 -18.92 4.52
N ALA A 263 20.79 -20.10 4.17
CA ALA A 263 20.08 -21.37 4.29
C ALA A 263 19.98 -21.91 5.73
N GLY A 264 20.63 -21.26 6.71
CA GLY A 264 20.60 -21.67 8.12
C GLY A 264 21.71 -22.65 8.52
N GLY A 265 22.81 -22.73 7.77
CA GLY A 265 23.99 -23.54 8.11
C GLY A 265 23.95 -25.00 7.62
N GLU A 266 22.88 -25.42 6.96
CA GLU A 266 22.86 -26.62 6.13
C GLU A 266 23.21 -26.18 4.72
N ALA A 267 24.46 -26.44 4.30
CA ALA A 267 24.74 -26.44 2.87
C ALA A 267 23.79 -27.46 2.24
N ASP A 268 23.13 -27.11 1.13
CA ASP A 268 22.55 -28.07 0.19
C ASP A 268 23.70 -28.97 -0.32
N GLN A 269 24.20 -29.87 0.53
CA GLN A 269 24.93 -31.03 0.09
C GLN A 269 23.84 -31.92 -0.46
N ASP A 270 23.69 -31.89 -1.78
CA ASP A 270 22.99 -32.92 -2.53
C ASP A 270 23.48 -34.26 -2.00
N SER A 271 22.72 -34.84 -1.07
CA SER A 271 23.01 -36.16 -0.57
C SER A 271 22.95 -37.05 -1.81
N SER A 272 23.98 -37.85 -2.01
CA SER A 272 24.18 -38.71 -3.19
C SER A 272 23.08 -39.76 -3.43
N MET A 273 21.96 -39.65 -2.71
CA MET A 273 20.78 -40.51 -2.69
C MET A 273 19.49 -39.80 -3.16
N GLU A 274 19.50 -38.49 -3.46
CA GLU A 274 18.30 -37.73 -3.84
C GLU A 274 18.45 -37.07 -5.23
N GLY A 275 18.01 -37.76 -6.29
CA GLY A 275 18.12 -37.25 -7.66
C GLY A 275 17.19 -36.07 -7.99
N PRO A 276 17.38 -35.36 -9.12
CA PRO A 276 16.55 -34.21 -9.55
C PRO A 276 15.03 -34.51 -9.61
N PHE A 277 14.68 -35.78 -9.80
CA PHE A 277 13.31 -36.26 -9.84
C PHE A 277 12.64 -36.28 -8.45
N TYR A 278 13.41 -36.47 -7.37
CA TYR A 278 12.90 -36.44 -6.00
C TYR A 278 12.43 -35.03 -5.61
N GLY A 279 13.25 -34.01 -5.89
CA GLY A 279 12.87 -32.60 -5.66
C GLY A 279 11.67 -32.15 -6.50
N PHE A 280 11.57 -32.64 -7.75
CA PHE A 280 10.38 -32.42 -8.57
C PHE A 280 9.12 -33.01 -7.91
N MET A 281 9.18 -34.26 -7.44
CA MET A 281 8.05 -34.91 -6.80
C MET A 281 7.64 -34.25 -5.48
N LEU A 282 8.60 -33.70 -4.73
CA LEU A 282 8.33 -32.92 -3.52
C LEU A 282 7.56 -31.63 -3.85
N THR A 283 7.98 -30.94 -4.92
CA THR A 283 7.33 -29.71 -5.39
C THR A 283 5.89 -29.97 -5.86
N VAL A 284 5.66 -31.05 -6.60
CA VAL A 284 4.32 -31.44 -7.08
C VAL A 284 3.38 -31.83 -5.94
N LYS A 285 3.90 -32.41 -4.85
CA LYS A 285 3.11 -32.80 -3.68
C LYS A 285 2.80 -31.63 -2.73
N ASP A 286 3.51 -30.51 -2.83
CA ASP A 286 3.24 -29.35 -1.98
C ASP A 286 1.98 -28.61 -2.44
N TRP A 287 0.96 -28.56 -1.58
CA TRP A 287 -0.29 -27.87 -1.85
C TRP A 287 -0.13 -26.36 -2.06
N LYS A 288 0.92 -25.74 -1.46
CA LYS A 288 1.19 -24.31 -1.62
C LYS A 288 1.54 -23.96 -3.06
N VAL A 289 2.22 -24.86 -3.75
CA VAL A 289 2.59 -24.69 -5.17
C VAL A 289 1.32 -24.62 -6.02
N TRP A 290 0.35 -25.51 -5.78
CA TRP A 290 -0.93 -25.47 -6.48
C TRP A 290 -1.76 -24.25 -6.16
N TRP A 291 -1.79 -23.82 -4.89
CA TRP A 291 -2.47 -22.57 -4.50
C TRP A 291 -1.87 -21.35 -5.20
N LEU A 292 -0.54 -21.21 -5.19
CA LEU A 292 0.17 -20.13 -5.89
C LEU A 292 -0.02 -20.21 -7.40
N SER A 293 -0.11 -21.42 -7.97
CA SER A 293 -0.36 -21.62 -9.40
C SER A 293 -1.76 -21.14 -9.80
N VAL A 294 -2.78 -21.41 -8.97
CA VAL A 294 -4.15 -20.91 -9.19
C VAL A 294 -4.19 -19.38 -9.09
N ALA A 295 -3.56 -18.81 -8.06
CA ALA A 295 -3.49 -17.36 -7.89
C ALA A 295 -2.77 -16.66 -9.07
N LEU A 296 -1.64 -17.21 -9.51
CA LEU A 296 -0.90 -16.70 -10.66
C LEU A 296 -1.70 -16.86 -11.97
N THR A 297 -2.44 -17.96 -12.13
CA THR A 297 -3.32 -18.16 -13.29
C THR A 297 -4.40 -17.09 -13.35
N ALA A 298 -5.06 -16.78 -12.21
CA ALA A 298 -6.05 -15.72 -12.13
C ALA A 298 -5.45 -14.34 -12.52
N GLN A 299 -4.24 -14.06 -12.05
CA GLN A 299 -3.51 -12.85 -12.43
C GLN A 299 -3.21 -12.79 -13.94
N VAL A 300 -2.71 -13.88 -14.52
CA VAL A 300 -2.37 -13.95 -15.96
C VAL A 300 -3.61 -13.80 -16.85
N VAL A 301 -4.75 -14.35 -16.43
CA VAL A 301 -6.04 -14.15 -17.14
C VAL A 301 -6.39 -12.67 -17.19
N GLY A 302 -6.21 -11.93 -16.09
CA GLY A 302 -6.41 -10.48 -16.05
C GLY A 302 -5.47 -9.68 -16.97
N LEU A 303 -4.29 -10.22 -17.28
CA LEU A 303 -3.28 -9.58 -18.15
C LEU A 303 -3.39 -9.97 -19.63
N SER A 304 -4.43 -10.72 -20.02
CA SER A 304 -4.61 -11.25 -21.38
C SER A 304 -4.74 -10.17 -22.47
N PHE A 305 -5.19 -8.96 -22.12
CA PHE A 305 -5.31 -7.82 -23.05
C PHE A 305 -3.98 -7.45 -23.72
N ASN A 306 -2.85 -7.73 -23.06
CA ASN A 306 -1.51 -7.42 -23.56
C ASN A 306 -1.22 -8.05 -24.93
N SER A 307 -1.75 -9.25 -25.18
CA SER A 307 -1.54 -9.96 -26.46
C SER A 307 -2.26 -9.29 -27.64
N TYR A 308 -3.22 -8.40 -27.36
CA TYR A 308 -4.00 -7.67 -28.36
C TYR A 308 -3.78 -6.16 -28.27
N PHE A 309 -2.82 -5.71 -27.45
CA PHE A 309 -2.66 -4.30 -27.11
C PHE A 309 -2.49 -3.38 -28.35
N PRO A 310 -1.62 -3.69 -29.34
CA PRO A 310 -1.54 -2.88 -30.56
C PRO A 310 -2.84 -2.84 -31.37
N THR A 311 -3.57 -3.97 -31.40
CA THR A 311 -4.85 -4.06 -32.11
C THR A 311 -5.93 -3.22 -31.40
N LEU A 312 -5.97 -3.26 -30.07
CA LEU A 312 -6.86 -2.43 -29.25
C LEU A 312 -6.56 -0.95 -29.45
N THR A 313 -5.29 -0.54 -29.41
CA THR A 313 -4.89 0.86 -29.65
C THR A 313 -5.28 1.34 -31.05
N SER A 314 -5.24 0.45 -32.06
CA SER A 314 -5.70 0.79 -33.41
C SER A 314 -7.21 1.05 -33.51
N THR A 315 -8.03 0.59 -32.56
CA THR A 315 -9.48 0.89 -32.54
C THR A 315 -9.76 2.36 -32.19
N LEU A 316 -8.77 3.10 -31.67
CA LEU A 316 -8.87 4.52 -31.32
C LEU A 316 -8.93 5.45 -32.55
N GLY A 317 -8.75 4.92 -33.77
CA GLY A 317 -8.90 5.69 -35.01
C GLY A 317 -7.65 6.44 -35.48
N TYR A 318 -6.51 6.27 -34.82
CA TYR A 318 -5.23 6.85 -35.24
C TYR A 318 -4.58 6.10 -36.41
N SER A 319 -3.57 6.73 -37.04
CA SER A 319 -2.75 6.04 -38.04
C SER A 319 -2.04 4.84 -37.42
N ARG A 320 -1.70 3.83 -38.24
CA ARG A 320 -1.08 2.57 -37.77
C ARG A 320 0.24 2.83 -37.04
N THR A 321 1.05 3.75 -37.56
CA THR A 321 2.33 4.15 -36.97
C THR A 321 2.13 4.85 -35.63
N VAL A 322 1.18 5.79 -35.54
CA VAL A 322 0.84 6.45 -34.26
C VAL A 322 0.27 5.46 -33.25
N SER A 323 -0.53 4.49 -33.68
CA SER A 323 -1.10 3.46 -32.80
C SER A 323 -0.02 2.57 -32.15
N LEU A 324 1.04 2.25 -32.89
CA LEU A 324 2.19 1.51 -32.37
C LEU A 324 3.04 2.36 -31.42
N LEU A 325 3.23 3.65 -31.72
CA LEU A 325 3.94 4.60 -30.85
C LEU A 325 3.19 4.80 -29.52
N LEU A 326 1.87 4.92 -29.55
CA LEU A 326 1.03 5.05 -28.36
C LEU A 326 1.05 3.81 -27.45
N CYS A 327 1.57 2.67 -27.93
CA CYS A 327 1.77 1.52 -27.08
C CYS A 327 2.98 1.65 -26.16
N ALA A 328 3.97 2.49 -26.47
CA ALA A 328 5.21 2.59 -25.70
C ALA A 328 5.08 3.32 -24.34
N PRO A 329 4.35 4.45 -24.22
CA PRO A 329 4.29 5.20 -22.96
C PRO A 329 3.75 4.42 -21.75
N PRO A 330 2.67 3.61 -21.86
CA PRO A 330 2.16 2.84 -20.72
C PRO A 330 3.19 1.87 -20.15
N TRP A 331 3.99 1.22 -21.01
CA TRP A 331 5.05 0.30 -20.61
C TRP A 331 6.26 1.02 -20.03
N ALA A 332 6.64 2.17 -20.59
CA ALA A 332 7.71 3.00 -20.05
C ALA A 332 7.37 3.49 -18.64
N PHE A 333 6.14 3.99 -18.44
CA PHE A 333 5.64 4.41 -17.14
C PHE A 333 5.60 3.25 -16.13
N ALA A 334 5.04 2.10 -16.51
CA ALA A 334 5.03 0.91 -15.66
C ALA A 334 6.44 0.45 -15.27
N SER A 335 7.41 0.51 -16.20
CA SER A 335 8.80 0.13 -15.91
C SER A 335 9.53 1.08 -14.97
N ARG A 336 9.06 2.33 -14.85
CA ARG A 336 9.59 3.35 -13.93
C ARG A 336 8.99 3.18 -12.53
N LEU A 337 7.69 2.89 -12.47
CA LEU A 337 6.98 2.55 -11.24
C LEU A 337 7.58 1.30 -10.56
N ASP A 338 7.87 0.25 -11.33
CA ASP A 338 8.47 -1.00 -10.80
C ASP A 338 9.91 -0.81 -10.27
N ARG A 339 10.62 0.27 -10.66
CA ARG A 339 11.96 0.61 -10.12
C ARG A 339 11.90 1.37 -8.79
N GLY A 340 10.71 1.76 -8.33
CA GLY A 340 10.56 2.64 -7.17
C GLY A 340 11.04 4.07 -7.44
N GLU A 341 11.18 4.47 -8.71
CA GLU A 341 11.44 5.86 -9.10
C GLU A 341 10.08 6.58 -9.21
N GLU A 342 9.78 7.44 -8.24
CA GLU A 342 8.58 8.31 -8.21
C GLU A 342 8.49 9.13 -9.49
N ILE A 343 7.34 9.07 -10.21
CA ILE A 343 6.97 10.08 -11.21
C ILE A 343 5.45 10.30 -11.35
N ASP A 344 5.10 11.60 -11.41
CA ASP A 344 3.88 12.20 -11.95
C ASP A 344 3.55 11.73 -13.37
N GLY A 345 2.69 10.72 -13.50
CA GLY A 345 2.37 10.03 -14.77
C GLY A 345 1.74 10.87 -15.89
N ILE A 346 1.38 12.13 -15.65
CA ILE A 346 0.77 13.02 -16.66
C ILE A 346 1.81 13.98 -17.27
N ARG A 347 2.86 14.33 -16.53
CA ARG A 347 3.88 15.30 -16.97
C ARG A 347 4.93 14.64 -17.86
N ASP A 348 5.34 13.42 -17.54
CA ASP A 348 6.33 12.66 -18.32
C ASP A 348 5.78 12.16 -19.66
N MET A 349 4.50 11.78 -19.72
CA MET A 349 3.87 11.36 -20.97
C MET A 349 3.76 12.53 -21.96
N ARG A 350 3.67 13.75 -21.45
CA ARG A 350 3.68 14.99 -22.22
C ARG A 350 5.09 15.30 -22.74
N GLU A 351 6.11 15.25 -21.89
CA GLU A 351 7.50 15.53 -22.29
C GLU A 351 8.02 14.49 -23.31
N VAL A 352 7.73 13.19 -23.14
CA VAL A 352 8.16 12.14 -24.07
C VAL A 352 7.45 12.25 -25.44
N VAL A 353 6.18 12.66 -25.47
CA VAL A 353 5.44 12.87 -26.73
C VAL A 353 5.85 14.18 -27.41
N GLU A 354 6.16 15.23 -26.63
CA GLU A 354 6.67 16.51 -27.13
C GLU A 354 8.09 16.34 -27.71
N ASP A 355 8.99 15.63 -27.02
CA ASP A 355 10.36 15.32 -27.51
C ASP A 355 10.34 14.45 -28.77
N ALA A 356 9.46 13.45 -28.83
CA ALA A 356 9.29 12.60 -30.02
C ALA A 356 8.71 13.38 -31.22
N ALA A 357 7.89 14.41 -30.98
CA ALA A 357 7.32 15.28 -32.01
C ALA A 357 8.34 16.31 -32.53
N GLU A 358 9.18 16.87 -31.66
CA GLU A 358 10.26 17.79 -32.04
C GLU A 358 11.33 17.10 -32.91
N LEU A 359 11.68 15.85 -32.60
CA LEU A 359 12.60 15.03 -33.39
C LEU A 359 12.13 14.77 -34.84
N GLN A 360 10.85 15.02 -35.15
CA GLN A 360 10.27 14.79 -36.48
C GLN A 360 9.78 16.06 -37.20
N GLY A 361 10.06 17.26 -36.66
CA GLY A 361 9.76 18.52 -37.34
C GLY A 361 8.27 18.87 -37.43
N VAL A 362 7.44 18.31 -36.55
CA VAL A 362 6.00 18.63 -36.47
C VAL A 362 5.82 19.89 -35.61
N SER A 363 5.18 20.92 -36.17
CA SER A 363 5.00 22.21 -35.50
C SER A 363 4.05 22.11 -34.30
N VAL A 364 4.47 22.61 -33.14
CA VAL A 364 3.67 22.75 -31.90
C VAL A 364 2.31 23.42 -32.15
N LYS A 365 2.21 24.27 -33.19
CA LYS A 365 0.95 24.94 -33.57
C LYS A 365 -0.10 23.98 -34.15
N ASP A 366 0.30 22.92 -34.86
CA ASP A 366 -0.64 21.95 -35.43
C ASP A 366 -1.26 21.07 -34.34
N ILE A 367 -0.50 20.76 -33.30
CA ILE A 367 -0.95 20.07 -32.08
C ILE A 367 -1.92 20.96 -31.27
N GLN A 368 -1.64 22.27 -31.16
CA GLN A 368 -2.54 23.22 -30.52
C GLN A 368 -3.82 23.49 -31.33
N GLN A 369 -3.77 23.36 -32.65
CA GLN A 369 -4.93 23.56 -33.53
C GLN A 369 -5.86 22.34 -33.54
N ALA A 370 -5.33 21.13 -33.42
CA ALA A 370 -6.11 19.92 -33.11
C ALA A 370 -6.78 20.01 -31.73
N ARG A 371 -6.16 20.72 -30.77
CA ARG A 371 -6.68 20.94 -29.41
C ARG A 371 -7.92 21.84 -29.36
N LYS A 372 -8.07 22.80 -30.29
CA LYS A 372 -9.23 23.70 -30.35
C LYS A 372 -10.51 23.05 -30.89
N GLY A 373 -10.39 21.95 -31.65
CA GLY A 373 -11.53 21.11 -32.05
C GLY A 373 -11.99 20.14 -30.96
N PHE A 374 -11.21 20.01 -29.88
CA PHE A 374 -11.41 19.04 -28.81
C PHE A 374 -11.84 19.73 -27.50
N ARG A 375 -12.89 20.56 -27.58
CA ARG A 375 -13.68 20.89 -26.38
C ARG A 375 -14.67 19.72 -26.17
N VAL A 376 -14.13 18.62 -25.63
CA VAL A 376 -14.93 17.46 -25.24
C VAL A 376 -15.84 17.88 -24.10
N ARG A 377 -17.14 17.99 -24.38
CA ARG A 377 -18.17 17.77 -23.36
C ARG A 377 -17.85 16.44 -22.70
N ARG A 378 -17.65 16.41 -21.37
CA ARG A 378 -17.41 15.18 -20.61
C ARG A 378 -18.40 14.10 -21.08
N PRO A 379 -17.95 13.01 -21.73
CA PRO A 379 -18.83 11.92 -22.08
C PRO A 379 -19.09 11.13 -20.80
N THR A 380 -20.36 10.91 -20.52
CA THR A 380 -20.88 9.92 -19.59
C THR A 380 -20.33 8.55 -19.99
N THR A 381 -19.22 8.12 -19.37
CA THR A 381 -18.65 6.80 -19.59
C THR A 381 -19.50 5.77 -18.87
N ILE A 382 -20.05 4.83 -19.64
CA ILE A 382 -20.67 3.60 -19.14
C ILE A 382 -19.61 2.84 -18.34
N MET A 383 -19.79 2.78 -17.03
CA MET A 383 -18.88 2.16 -16.08
C MET A 383 -19.34 0.73 -15.80
N SER A 384 -18.43 -0.23 -16.01
CA SER A 384 -18.43 -1.45 -15.22
C SER A 384 -18.00 -1.06 -13.80
N SER A 385 -18.98 -0.91 -12.91
CA SER A 385 -18.92 -0.66 -11.46
C SER A 385 -17.70 0.13 -10.94
N LYS A 386 -17.73 1.47 -11.05
CA LYS A 386 -16.96 2.29 -10.08
C LYS A 386 -17.81 2.42 -8.82
N GLN A 387 -17.21 2.15 -7.68
CA GLN A 387 -17.77 2.54 -6.40
C GLN A 387 -17.99 4.05 -6.39
N THR A 388 -19.18 4.49 -5.98
CA THR A 388 -19.48 5.91 -5.76
C THR A 388 -18.66 6.45 -4.57
N ASP A 389 -18.46 7.77 -4.48
CA ASP A 389 -17.75 8.38 -3.32
C ASP A 389 -18.45 8.01 -2.00
N ALA A 390 -19.78 7.88 -2.03
CA ALA A 390 -20.58 7.39 -0.91
C ALA A 390 -20.25 5.93 -0.53
N GLU A 391 -20.00 5.05 -1.51
CA GLU A 391 -19.56 3.66 -1.24
C GLU A 391 -18.14 3.61 -0.64
N LEU A 392 -17.25 4.52 -1.07
CA LEU A 392 -15.90 4.62 -0.50
C LEU A 392 -15.93 5.14 0.94
N GLU A 393 -16.77 6.15 1.23
CA GLU A 393 -17.00 6.67 2.57
C GLU A 393 -17.61 5.60 3.48
N ALA A 394 -18.64 4.88 3.01
CA ALA A 394 -19.23 3.76 3.74
C ALA A 394 -18.21 2.64 4.02
N ALA A 395 -17.33 2.34 3.07
CA ALA A 395 -16.24 1.38 3.28
C ALA A 395 -15.20 1.87 4.31
N ALA A 396 -14.88 3.17 4.30
CA ALA A 396 -14.00 3.78 5.29
C ALA A 396 -14.62 3.71 6.69
N LEU A 397 -15.90 4.07 6.84
CA LEU A 397 -16.64 3.95 8.10
C LEU A 397 -16.66 2.50 8.60
N ASN A 398 -17.01 1.54 7.75
CA ASN A 398 -17.04 0.13 8.12
C ASN A 398 -15.69 -0.38 8.63
N ARG A 399 -14.59 0.06 8.02
CA ARG A 399 -13.23 -0.25 8.48
C ARG A 399 -12.97 0.29 9.88
N VAL A 400 -13.38 1.53 10.16
CA VAL A 400 -13.25 2.13 11.49
C VAL A 400 -14.11 1.38 12.51
N LEU A 401 -15.36 1.05 12.18
CA LEU A 401 -16.22 0.24 13.07
C LEU A 401 -15.58 -1.11 13.39
N GLU A 402 -14.97 -1.77 12.39
CA GLU A 402 -14.25 -3.02 12.60
C GLU A 402 -13.01 -2.84 13.49
N ALA A 403 -12.28 -1.72 13.34
CA ALA A 403 -11.15 -1.40 14.21
C ALA A 403 -11.56 -1.25 15.69
N PHE A 404 -12.69 -0.59 15.97
CA PHE A 404 -13.23 -0.51 17.34
C PHE A 404 -13.61 -1.90 17.88
N ARG A 405 -14.27 -2.74 17.08
CA ARG A 405 -14.64 -4.13 17.46
C ARG A 405 -13.41 -5.01 17.73
N ASN A 406 -12.37 -4.87 16.92
CA ASN A 406 -11.16 -5.71 16.98
C ASN A 406 -10.16 -5.28 18.07
N TYR A 407 -10.34 -4.10 18.69
CA TYR A 407 -9.44 -3.57 19.73
C TYR A 407 -9.11 -4.59 20.83
N ARG A 408 -10.12 -5.32 21.32
CA ARG A 408 -9.96 -6.33 22.39
C ARG A 408 -8.99 -7.42 21.98
N GLN A 409 -9.29 -8.11 20.89
CA GLN A 409 -8.50 -9.23 20.40
C GLN A 409 -7.08 -8.79 20.03
N TYR A 410 -6.97 -7.64 19.35
CA TYR A 410 -5.69 -7.07 18.96
C TYR A 410 -4.81 -6.75 20.18
N SER A 411 -5.35 -6.05 21.18
CA SER A 411 -4.60 -5.64 22.37
C SER A 411 -4.20 -6.83 23.26
N LEU A 412 -5.09 -7.81 23.47
CA LEU A 412 -4.78 -9.01 24.24
C LEU A 412 -3.69 -9.88 23.58
N SER A 413 -3.65 -9.93 22.24
CA SER A 413 -2.63 -10.72 21.52
C SER A 413 -1.20 -10.24 21.82
N ALA A 414 -1.00 -8.93 22.06
CA ALA A 414 0.30 -8.39 22.46
C ALA A 414 0.73 -8.90 23.85
N ASN A 415 -0.22 -9.03 24.79
CA ASN A 415 0.07 -9.59 26.11
C ASN A 415 0.25 -11.10 26.08
N GLN A 416 -0.43 -11.81 25.17
CA GLN A 416 -0.17 -13.23 24.93
C GLN A 416 1.27 -13.48 24.47
N ARG A 417 1.80 -12.66 23.55
CA ARG A 417 3.22 -12.75 23.15
C ARG A 417 4.16 -12.54 24.34
N ARG A 418 3.89 -11.54 25.20
CA ARG A 418 4.68 -11.31 26.44
C ARG A 418 4.68 -12.53 27.36
N ARG A 419 3.55 -13.22 27.50
CA ARG A 419 3.47 -14.47 28.27
C ARG A 419 4.28 -15.61 27.63
N GLN A 420 4.28 -15.71 26.30
CA GLN A 420 5.10 -16.70 25.60
C GLN A 420 6.59 -16.44 25.84
N ASP A 421 7.03 -15.18 25.78
CA ASP A 421 8.42 -14.83 26.05
C ASP A 421 8.81 -15.09 27.52
N TYR A 422 7.90 -14.82 28.46
CA TYR A 422 8.07 -15.19 29.87
C TYR A 422 8.31 -16.71 30.05
N LEU A 423 7.58 -17.55 29.32
CA LEU A 423 7.71 -19.02 29.43
C LEU A 423 9.04 -19.54 28.91
N LYS A 424 9.71 -18.82 27.99
CA LYS A 424 11.04 -19.17 27.46
C LYS A 424 12.17 -18.94 28.47
N LEU A 425 11.93 -18.16 29.52
CA LEU A 425 12.94 -17.85 30.52
C LEU A 425 13.24 -19.06 31.44
N PRO A 426 14.48 -19.20 31.93
CA PRO A 426 14.84 -20.15 32.98
C PRO A 426 13.95 -20.01 34.23
N GLU A 427 13.76 -21.10 34.96
CA GLU A 427 12.88 -21.12 36.14
C GLU A 427 13.33 -20.16 37.25
N SER A 428 14.63 -19.98 37.45
CA SER A 428 15.21 -19.02 38.40
C SER A 428 14.82 -17.57 38.06
N GLU A 429 14.84 -17.20 36.78
CA GLU A 429 14.46 -15.86 36.33
C GLU A 429 12.95 -15.62 36.43
N ARG A 430 12.16 -16.65 36.11
CA ARG A 430 10.70 -16.62 36.28
C ARG A 430 10.32 -16.42 37.75
N ALA A 431 10.98 -17.12 38.68
CA ALA A 431 10.74 -16.94 40.11
C ALA A 431 11.05 -15.50 40.58
N LEU A 432 12.11 -14.88 40.07
CA LEU A 432 12.42 -13.47 40.35
C LEU A 432 11.32 -12.53 39.82
N LEU A 433 10.87 -12.71 38.58
CA LEU A 433 9.79 -11.91 38.00
C LEU A 433 8.45 -12.08 38.72
N ASP A 434 8.14 -13.30 39.15
CA ASP A 434 6.94 -13.60 39.95
C ASP A 434 7.02 -12.93 41.33
N SER A 435 8.20 -12.90 41.96
CA SER A 435 8.39 -12.24 43.27
C SER A 435 8.10 -10.73 43.24
N VAL A 436 8.32 -10.07 42.09
CA VAL A 436 8.04 -8.64 41.90
C VAL A 436 6.67 -8.37 41.25
N GLY A 437 5.83 -9.40 41.11
CA GLY A 437 4.44 -9.27 40.69
C GLY A 437 4.23 -9.10 39.17
N TRP A 438 5.16 -9.58 38.34
CA TRP A 438 5.09 -9.38 36.88
C TRP A 438 3.82 -9.98 36.26
N LYS A 439 3.44 -11.21 36.64
CA LYS A 439 2.23 -11.88 36.15
C LYS A 439 0.96 -11.14 36.52
N GLN A 440 0.87 -10.66 37.76
CA GLN A 440 -0.26 -9.91 38.28
C GLN A 440 -0.42 -8.60 37.50
N LYS A 441 0.69 -7.89 37.22
CA LYS A 441 0.68 -6.70 36.37
C LYS A 441 0.08 -6.99 34.99
N VAL A 442 0.54 -8.05 34.30
CA VAL A 442 0.01 -8.39 32.97
C VAL A 442 -1.47 -8.79 33.04
N ALA A 443 -1.91 -9.49 34.08
CA ALA A 443 -3.32 -9.82 34.29
C ALA A 443 -4.19 -8.57 34.52
N HIS A 444 -3.70 -7.59 35.28
CA HIS A 444 -4.40 -6.32 35.46
C HIS A 444 -4.46 -5.48 34.17
N ILE A 445 -3.43 -5.55 33.32
CA ILE A 445 -3.45 -4.91 32.00
C ILE A 445 -4.56 -5.54 31.15
N ASP A 446 -4.71 -6.87 31.15
CA ASP A 446 -5.79 -7.53 30.42
C ASP A 446 -7.17 -7.06 30.91
N ALA A 447 -7.39 -7.00 32.23
CA ALA A 447 -8.64 -6.48 32.79
C ALA A 447 -8.92 -5.01 32.38
N ALA A 448 -7.88 -4.19 32.28
CA ALA A 448 -7.99 -2.82 31.79
C ALA A 448 -8.29 -2.76 30.27
N ILE A 449 -7.73 -3.68 29.48
CA ILE A 449 -8.05 -3.83 28.05
C ILE A 449 -9.53 -4.19 27.88
N GLU A 450 -10.06 -5.10 28.69
CA GLU A 450 -11.48 -5.48 28.65
C GLU A 450 -12.40 -4.27 28.91
N ARG A 451 -12.12 -3.49 29.96
CA ARG A 451 -12.90 -2.27 30.25
C ARG A 451 -12.85 -1.25 29.11
N ASN A 452 -11.68 -1.05 28.52
CA ASN A 452 -11.58 -0.18 27.34
C ASN A 452 -12.37 -0.73 26.15
N ALA A 453 -12.38 -2.05 25.95
CA ALA A 453 -13.16 -2.66 24.87
C ALA A 453 -14.66 -2.46 25.08
N GLU A 454 -15.16 -2.66 26.30
CA GLU A 454 -16.56 -2.38 26.65
C GLU A 454 -16.92 -0.91 26.37
N PHE A 455 -16.04 0.03 26.75
CA PHE A 455 -16.23 1.45 26.45
C PHE A 455 -16.24 1.75 24.95
N LEU A 456 -15.29 1.19 24.18
CA LEU A 456 -15.21 1.39 22.74
C LEU A 456 -16.42 0.78 22.00
N LEU A 457 -16.95 -0.34 22.48
CA LEU A 457 -18.19 -0.92 21.93
C LEU A 457 -19.40 -0.01 22.14
N LYS A 458 -19.50 0.68 23.30
CA LYS A 458 -20.56 1.68 23.53
C LYS A 458 -20.51 2.86 22.55
N ILE A 459 -19.31 3.24 22.08
CA ILE A 459 -19.15 4.32 21.09
C ILE A 459 -19.79 3.94 19.75
N ILE A 460 -19.75 2.66 19.38
CA ILE A 460 -20.20 2.16 18.07
C ILE A 460 -21.55 1.43 18.11
N ASP A 461 -22.21 1.35 19.26
CA ASP A 461 -23.48 0.61 19.45
C ASP A 461 -24.63 1.21 18.61
N ASP A 462 -24.54 2.51 18.31
CA ASP A 462 -25.53 3.22 17.48
C ASP A 462 -24.90 4.45 16.80
N PRO A 463 -24.22 4.30 15.65
CA PRO A 463 -23.52 5.37 14.95
C PRO A 463 -24.51 6.27 14.19
N MET A 464 -25.55 6.81 14.87
CA MET A 464 -26.61 7.61 14.25
C MET A 464 -26.11 8.82 13.45
N ILE A 465 -24.90 9.32 13.74
CA ILE A 465 -24.25 10.39 12.97
C ILE A 465 -24.16 10.08 11.46
N PHE A 466 -24.22 8.80 11.08
CA PHE A 466 -24.13 8.32 9.71
C PHE A 466 -25.42 7.66 9.17
N GLN A 467 -26.58 7.85 9.82
CA GLN A 467 -27.86 7.34 9.32
C GLN A 467 -28.23 8.03 7.98
N GLY A 468 -28.17 7.28 6.88
CA GLY A 468 -28.37 7.76 5.51
C GLY A 468 -27.36 7.22 4.49
N MET A 469 -26.22 6.68 4.96
CA MET A 469 -25.36 5.83 4.13
C MET A 469 -25.90 4.39 4.19
N ASP A 470 -26.22 3.79 3.04
CA ASP A 470 -26.69 2.40 2.96
C ASP A 470 -25.64 1.45 3.55
N LEU A 471 -25.82 1.06 4.82
CA LEU A 471 -24.97 0.11 5.54
C LEU A 471 -25.42 -1.34 5.35
N GLU A 472 -26.34 -1.61 4.41
CA GLU A 472 -26.81 -2.96 4.07
C GLU A 472 -25.79 -3.70 3.18
N GLY A 473 -24.69 -4.14 3.78
CA GLY A 473 -23.71 -5.00 3.11
C GLY A 473 -23.07 -6.07 4.01
N ALA A 474 -23.44 -6.15 5.29
CA ALA A 474 -22.75 -7.02 6.25
C ALA A 474 -23.66 -7.69 7.29
N HIS A 475 -24.94 -7.89 7.00
CA HIS A 475 -25.76 -8.86 7.71
C HIS A 475 -25.86 -10.13 6.85
N GLY A 476 -25.39 -11.25 7.42
CA GLY A 476 -25.55 -12.55 6.79
C GLY A 476 -27.02 -12.82 6.48
N HIS A 477 -27.24 -13.55 5.38
CA HIS A 477 -28.52 -14.17 5.04
C HIS A 477 -29.17 -14.76 6.29
N ASP A 478 -30.21 -14.08 6.78
CA ASP A 478 -31.37 -14.73 7.35
C ASP A 478 -32.55 -14.27 6.49
N ASP A 479 -32.99 -15.20 5.64
CA ASP A 479 -34.22 -15.10 4.86
C ASP A 479 -35.40 -14.90 5.82
N HIS A 480 -35.92 -13.69 5.90
CA HIS A 480 -37.33 -13.45 6.24
C HIS A 480 -37.86 -12.27 5.44
N ASP A 481 -38.36 -12.61 4.25
CA ASP A 481 -39.24 -11.83 3.41
C ASP A 481 -40.50 -11.41 4.19
N HIS A 482 -40.63 -10.12 4.51
CA HIS A 482 -41.91 -9.47 4.75
C HIS A 482 -41.87 -8.01 4.30
N GLY A 483 -42.23 -7.80 3.04
CA GLY A 483 -42.59 -6.48 2.52
C GLY A 483 -43.82 -5.90 3.25
N HIS A 484 -43.68 -4.68 3.76
CA HIS A 484 -44.80 -3.84 4.17
C HIS A 484 -44.93 -2.67 3.19
N ASP A 485 -45.84 -2.82 2.24
CA ASP A 485 -46.34 -1.73 1.42
C ASP A 485 -47.61 -1.17 2.07
N HIS A 486 -47.61 0.13 2.36
CA HIS A 486 -48.74 0.86 2.89
C HIS A 486 -49.58 1.42 1.74
N GLY A 487 -50.76 0.85 1.49
CA GLY A 487 -51.74 1.49 0.61
C GLY A 487 -53.04 0.71 0.41
N GLY A 488 -54.15 1.29 0.87
CA GLY A 488 -55.42 1.26 0.13
C GLY A 488 -56.43 0.12 0.39
N HIS A 489 -57.35 0.38 1.31
CA HIS A 489 -58.80 0.10 1.27
C HIS A 489 -59.41 -1.16 0.57
N SER A 490 -60.13 -1.92 1.41
CA SER A 490 -61.55 -2.34 1.27
C SER A 490 -61.92 -3.77 0.78
N HIS A 491 -62.87 -4.33 1.56
CA HIS A 491 -63.87 -5.38 1.30
C HIS A 491 -63.52 -6.89 1.41
N GLY A 492 -64.24 -7.54 2.35
CA GLY A 492 -64.91 -8.83 2.12
C GLY A 492 -64.40 -10.06 2.90
N PRO A 493 -65.24 -10.77 3.70
CA PRO A 493 -64.82 -11.89 4.54
C PRO A 493 -65.14 -13.27 3.93
N GLY A 494 -64.35 -14.29 4.29
CA GLY A 494 -64.68 -15.70 4.04
C GLY A 494 -63.67 -16.65 4.70
N HIS A 495 -64.04 -17.24 5.84
CA HIS A 495 -64.30 -18.68 6.04
C HIS A 495 -63.06 -19.60 6.02
N SER A 496 -62.65 -20.05 7.21
CA SER A 496 -62.72 -21.46 7.72
C SER A 496 -61.59 -22.37 7.20
N HIS A 497 -60.86 -23.15 7.99
CA HIS A 497 -61.33 -24.10 9.01
C HIS A 497 -60.21 -24.51 9.98
N ASP A 498 -60.66 -24.99 11.13
CA ASP A 498 -60.00 -25.65 12.25
C ASP A 498 -59.06 -26.82 11.86
N HIS A 499 -58.07 -27.11 12.72
CA HIS A 499 -58.15 -28.28 13.63
C HIS A 499 -57.04 -28.28 14.68
N ASP A 500 -57.39 -28.93 15.78
CA ASP A 500 -56.93 -28.81 17.16
C ASP A 500 -56.15 -30.07 17.60
N HIS A 501 -55.55 -29.99 18.80
CA HIS A 501 -55.03 -31.03 19.70
C HIS A 501 -53.59 -31.54 19.43
N GLY A 502 -52.73 -31.77 20.42
CA GLY A 502 -52.90 -31.87 21.87
C GLY A 502 -51.58 -32.28 22.55
N GLU A 503 -51.62 -32.37 23.87
CA GLU A 503 -50.53 -32.26 24.86
C GLU A 503 -49.52 -33.42 25.02
N ALA A 504 -48.34 -33.02 25.56
CA ALA A 504 -47.51 -33.62 26.62
C ALA A 504 -46.93 -35.05 26.54
N ALA A 505 -45.61 -35.17 26.69
CA ALA A 505 -44.93 -35.94 27.76
C ALA A 505 -43.39 -35.78 27.66
N GLY A 506 -42.71 -35.71 28.81
CA GLY A 506 -41.27 -35.49 28.91
C GLY A 506 -40.40 -36.72 28.65
N GLY A 507 -39.12 -36.45 28.41
CA GLY A 507 -38.05 -37.45 28.35
C GLY A 507 -36.69 -36.76 28.48
N HIS A 508 -35.98 -37.08 29.56
CA HIS A 508 -34.56 -36.78 29.74
C HIS A 508 -33.75 -37.63 28.75
N GLU A 509 -32.97 -36.99 27.87
CA GLU A 509 -31.84 -37.67 27.21
C GLU A 509 -30.60 -36.77 27.21
N HIS A 510 -29.49 -37.39 27.61
CA HIS A 510 -28.15 -36.84 27.64
C HIS A 510 -27.62 -36.65 26.21
N GLU A 511 -27.29 -35.42 25.82
CA GLU A 511 -26.52 -35.17 24.61
C GLU A 511 -25.05 -34.83 24.92
N HIS A 512 -24.17 -35.71 24.44
CA HIS A 512 -22.74 -35.51 24.38
C HIS A 512 -22.41 -34.45 23.33
N SER A 513 -22.13 -33.20 23.75
CA SER A 513 -21.56 -32.21 22.85
C SER A 513 -20.07 -32.49 22.63
N HIS A 514 -19.74 -33.13 21.51
CA HIS A 514 -18.38 -33.06 20.97
C HIS A 514 -18.14 -31.64 20.47
N GLY A 515 -17.42 -30.85 21.27
CA GLY A 515 -16.92 -29.54 20.87
C GLY A 515 -15.93 -29.69 19.72
N HIS A 516 -16.35 -29.36 18.50
CA HIS A 516 -15.42 -29.05 17.43
C HIS A 516 -14.72 -27.74 17.75
N SER A 517 -13.48 -27.85 18.24
CA SER A 517 -12.56 -26.74 18.38
C SER A 517 -12.34 -26.09 17.02
N GLY A 518 -12.99 -24.95 16.78
CA GLY A 518 -12.70 -24.05 15.68
C GLY A 518 -11.23 -23.65 15.75
N ARG A 519 -10.43 -24.17 14.83
CA ARG A 519 -9.03 -23.81 14.65
C ARG A 519 -8.99 -22.34 14.23
N SER A 520 -8.73 -21.44 15.20
CA SER A 520 -8.50 -20.02 14.94
C SER A 520 -7.41 -19.89 13.87
N ARG A 521 -7.78 -19.45 12.65
CA ARG A 521 -6.83 -19.01 11.64
C ARG A 521 -5.97 -17.92 12.28
N HIS A 522 -4.67 -18.14 12.40
CA HIS A 522 -3.74 -17.05 12.68
C HIS A 522 -3.71 -16.14 11.45
N THR A 523 -4.54 -15.11 11.46
CA THR A 523 -4.42 -13.98 10.54
C THR A 523 -3.12 -13.25 10.90
N LYS A 524 -2.17 -13.21 9.96
CA LYS A 524 -0.99 -12.34 10.11
C LYS A 524 -1.49 -10.90 10.24
N ARG A 525 -0.92 -10.13 11.19
CA ARG A 525 -1.22 -8.70 11.34
C ARG A 525 -0.92 -7.99 10.02
N SER A 526 -1.90 -7.28 9.47
CA SER A 526 -1.68 -6.42 8.31
C SER A 526 -1.17 -5.05 8.77
N PRO A 527 -0.29 -4.37 8.01
CA PRO A 527 0.16 -3.01 8.33
C PRO A 527 -1.01 -2.03 8.51
N GLN A 528 -2.07 -2.20 7.73
CA GLN A 528 -3.29 -1.40 7.83
C GLN A 528 -3.98 -1.56 9.19
N MET A 529 -4.10 -2.78 9.70
CA MET A 529 -4.72 -3.02 11.00
C MET A 529 -3.88 -2.43 12.14
N ASP A 530 -2.55 -2.43 12.03
CA ASP A 530 -1.68 -1.78 13.01
C ASP A 530 -1.92 -0.25 13.04
N PHE A 531 -2.02 0.39 11.86
CA PHE A 531 -2.37 1.81 11.74
C PHE A 531 -3.74 2.15 12.35
N ASP A 532 -4.77 1.37 12.01
CA ASP A 532 -6.13 1.58 12.51
C ASP A 532 -6.19 1.44 14.05
N MET A 533 -5.46 0.48 14.61
CA MET A 533 -5.38 0.29 16.07
C MET A 533 -4.64 1.43 16.77
N ASP A 534 -3.63 2.01 16.14
CA ASP A 534 -2.96 3.20 16.68
C ASP A 534 -3.88 4.42 16.69
N LYS A 535 -4.77 4.56 15.70
CA LYS A 535 -5.84 5.58 15.74
C LYS A 535 -6.83 5.34 16.88
N VAL A 536 -7.32 4.11 17.09
CA VAL A 536 -8.19 3.78 18.25
C VAL A 536 -7.52 4.09 19.59
N ARG A 537 -6.24 3.76 19.74
CA ARG A 537 -5.45 4.10 20.95
C ARG A 537 -5.30 5.60 21.12
N SER A 538 -5.09 6.34 20.04
CA SER A 538 -5.04 7.80 20.06
C SER A 538 -6.37 8.39 20.52
N THR A 539 -7.50 7.87 20.03
CA THR A 539 -8.85 8.29 20.46
C THR A 539 -9.05 8.13 21.97
N LEU A 540 -8.62 7.01 22.57
CA LEU A 540 -8.66 6.83 24.04
C LEU A 540 -7.86 7.89 24.79
N LYS A 541 -6.70 8.30 24.26
CA LYS A 541 -5.91 9.38 24.88
C LYS A 541 -6.53 10.76 24.64
N GLN A 542 -7.18 10.98 23.51
CA GLN A 542 -7.90 12.22 23.20
C GLN A 542 -9.03 12.46 24.20
N PHE A 543 -9.72 11.41 24.66
CA PHE A 543 -10.70 11.53 25.76
C PHE A 543 -10.09 12.12 27.04
N VAL A 544 -8.84 11.78 27.35
CA VAL A 544 -8.13 12.37 28.51
C VAL A 544 -7.92 13.86 28.31
N ARG A 545 -7.40 14.25 27.14
CA ARG A 545 -7.14 15.65 26.79
C ARG A 545 -8.42 16.48 26.85
N ASP A 546 -9.47 16.04 26.16
CA ASP A 546 -10.66 16.86 25.92
C ASP A 546 -11.70 16.75 27.03
N TRP A 547 -11.80 15.61 27.71
CA TRP A 547 -12.89 15.34 28.65
C TRP A 547 -12.42 14.72 29.98
N GLY A 548 -11.12 14.55 30.21
CA GLY A 548 -10.57 14.12 31.50
C GLY A 548 -10.18 15.30 32.38
N VAL A 549 -10.18 15.10 33.71
CA VAL A 549 -9.67 16.10 34.66
C VAL A 549 -8.17 16.28 34.47
N GLU A 550 -7.47 15.19 34.17
CA GLU A 550 -6.04 15.13 33.93
C GLU A 550 -5.63 15.95 32.69
N GLY A 551 -6.51 16.06 31.69
CA GLY A 551 -6.30 16.90 30.51
C GLY A 551 -6.42 18.40 30.79
N LYS A 552 -6.94 18.82 31.95
CA LYS A 552 -7.21 20.23 32.23
C LYS A 552 -5.97 21.11 32.12
N VAL A 553 -4.80 20.64 32.58
CA VAL A 553 -3.54 21.41 32.48
C VAL A 553 -3.18 21.68 31.01
N GLU A 554 -3.38 20.67 30.15
CA GLU A 554 -3.10 20.77 28.72
C GLU A 554 -4.11 21.69 28.02
N ARG A 555 -5.40 21.62 28.40
CA ARG A 555 -6.45 22.52 27.92
C ARG A 555 -6.25 23.96 28.40
N ASP A 556 -5.86 24.18 29.65
CA ASP A 556 -5.62 25.51 30.17
C ASP A 556 -4.42 26.17 29.47
N ALA A 557 -3.42 25.38 29.04
CA ALA A 557 -2.30 25.87 28.24
C ALA A 557 -2.66 26.13 26.76
N CYS A 558 -3.53 25.33 26.16
CA CYS A 558 -3.93 25.47 24.75
C CYS A 558 -5.20 26.31 24.56
N TYR A 559 -6.31 25.86 25.12
CA TYR A 559 -7.64 26.46 24.92
C TYR A 559 -7.80 27.76 25.69
N GLY A 560 -7.26 27.86 26.90
CA GLY A 560 -7.33 29.07 27.73
C GLY A 560 -6.92 30.34 26.98
N PRO A 561 -5.68 30.44 26.47
CA PRO A 561 -5.20 31.60 25.72
C PRO A 561 -6.03 31.95 24.48
N MET A 562 -6.58 30.94 23.79
CA MET A 562 -7.42 31.15 22.60
C MET A 562 -8.79 31.71 22.98
N LEU A 563 -9.39 31.17 24.04
CA LEU A 563 -10.69 31.60 24.55
C LEU A 563 -10.62 33.01 25.15
N ASP A 564 -9.51 33.33 25.84
CA ASP A 564 -9.25 34.66 26.37
C ASP A 564 -9.10 35.68 25.23
N ALA A 565 -8.32 35.35 24.20
CA ALA A 565 -8.14 36.21 23.03
C ALA A 565 -9.44 36.43 22.25
N LEU A 566 -10.29 35.40 22.13
CA LEU A 566 -11.61 35.54 21.53
C LEU A 566 -12.51 36.48 22.35
N CYS A 567 -12.54 36.30 23.67
CA CYS A 567 -13.33 37.17 24.55
C CYS A 567 -12.82 38.61 24.58
N GLU A 568 -11.51 38.82 24.47
CA GLU A 568 -10.90 40.14 24.44
C GLU A 568 -11.16 40.84 23.10
N TYR A 569 -11.13 40.11 21.99
CA TYR A 569 -11.51 40.64 20.68
C TYR A 569 -12.97 41.13 20.67
N PHE A 570 -13.88 40.38 21.31
CA PHE A 570 -15.29 40.75 21.46
C PHE A 570 -15.62 41.33 22.85
N HIS A 571 -14.70 42.08 23.47
CA HIS A 571 -14.91 42.63 24.82
C HIS A 571 -16.04 43.65 24.90
N ASP A 572 -16.27 44.40 23.82
CA ASP A 572 -17.35 45.39 23.69
C ASP A 572 -18.72 44.75 23.47
N VAL A 573 -18.78 43.43 23.21
CA VAL A 573 -20.01 42.69 22.95
C VAL A 573 -20.54 42.06 24.25
N PRO A 574 -21.75 42.43 24.73
CA PRO A 574 -22.39 41.79 25.87
C PRO A 574 -22.54 40.28 25.67
N VAL A 575 -22.46 39.50 26.74
CA VAL A 575 -22.50 38.02 26.67
C VAL A 575 -23.78 37.51 26.00
N GLU A 576 -24.88 38.21 26.19
CA GLU A 576 -26.20 37.92 25.63
C GLU A 576 -26.25 38.09 24.10
N GLU A 577 -25.38 38.93 23.54
CA GLU A 577 -25.32 39.23 22.10
C GLU A 577 -24.27 38.38 21.37
N ARG A 578 -23.39 37.69 22.12
CA ARG A 578 -22.33 36.83 21.54
C ARG A 578 -22.88 35.73 20.63
N GLY A 579 -24.12 35.31 20.84
CA GLY A 579 -24.78 34.28 20.02
C GLY A 579 -24.99 34.69 18.57
N ASN A 580 -24.85 35.98 18.25
CA ASN A 580 -24.91 36.50 16.88
C ASN A 580 -23.58 36.35 16.12
N PHE A 581 -22.48 36.03 16.81
CA PHE A 581 -21.16 35.91 16.22
C PHE A 581 -20.79 34.45 16.00
N ARG A 582 -20.46 34.12 14.75
CA ARG A 582 -20.15 32.76 14.30
C ARG A 582 -18.66 32.46 14.46
N VAL A 583 -18.37 31.39 15.18
CA VAL A 583 -17.00 30.92 15.44
C VAL A 583 -16.81 29.51 14.88
N LEU A 584 -15.81 29.33 14.02
CA LEU A 584 -15.44 28.04 13.46
C LEU A 584 -14.21 27.47 14.19
N VAL A 585 -14.24 26.17 14.50
CA VAL A 585 -13.10 25.43 15.05
C VAL A 585 -12.78 24.26 14.12
N PRO A 586 -11.88 24.43 13.13
CA PRO A 586 -11.42 23.34 12.28
C PRO A 586 -10.56 22.33 13.06
N GLY A 587 -10.66 21.05 12.70
CA GLY A 587 -9.95 19.97 13.41
C GLY A 587 -10.36 19.86 14.88
N ALA A 588 -11.67 19.86 15.14
CA ALA A 588 -12.22 19.99 16.49
C ALA A 588 -11.96 18.78 17.40
N GLY A 589 -11.48 17.64 16.87
CA GLY A 589 -11.20 16.44 17.66
C GLY A 589 -12.46 15.91 18.35
N LEU A 590 -12.46 15.84 19.69
CA LEU A 590 -13.66 15.45 20.44
C LEU A 590 -14.59 16.62 20.78
N GLY A 591 -14.35 17.80 20.20
CA GLY A 591 -15.24 18.95 20.24
C GLY A 591 -15.14 19.82 21.49
N ARG A 592 -14.18 19.59 22.39
CA ARG A 592 -14.09 20.32 23.67
C ARG A 592 -13.86 21.82 23.50
N LEU A 593 -12.93 22.23 22.62
CA LEU A 593 -12.68 23.66 22.39
C LEU A 593 -13.92 24.35 21.82
N ALA A 594 -14.58 23.74 20.84
CA ALA A 594 -15.81 24.26 20.26
C ALA A 594 -16.95 24.34 21.28
N TRP A 595 -17.04 23.35 22.18
CA TRP A 595 -17.96 23.37 23.32
C TRP A 595 -17.64 24.52 24.31
N ASP A 596 -16.36 24.74 24.65
CA ASP A 596 -15.92 25.82 25.55
C ASP A 596 -16.14 27.23 24.94
N VAL A 597 -16.14 27.35 23.61
CA VAL A 597 -16.53 28.57 22.87
C VAL A 597 -18.04 28.78 22.96
N ALA A 598 -18.85 27.74 22.70
CA ALA A 598 -20.30 27.81 22.83
C ALA A 598 -20.72 28.15 24.27
N ALA A 599 -20.03 27.59 25.26
CA ALA A 599 -20.27 27.87 26.68
C ALA A 599 -20.01 29.34 27.07
N ARG A 600 -19.29 30.11 26.24
CA ARG A 600 -19.05 31.56 26.41
C ARG A 600 -20.08 32.43 25.69
N GLY A 601 -21.12 31.82 25.12
CA GLY A 601 -22.25 32.47 24.47
C GLY A 601 -22.13 32.63 22.96
N PHE A 602 -21.02 32.23 22.34
CA PHE A 602 -20.83 32.35 20.89
C PHE A 602 -21.58 31.26 20.11
N ALA A 603 -21.99 31.54 18.88
CA ALA A 603 -22.46 30.50 17.96
C ALA A 603 -21.26 29.73 17.41
N CYS A 604 -21.03 28.51 17.90
CA CYS A 604 -19.84 27.74 17.56
C CYS A 604 -20.14 26.53 16.68
N GLN A 605 -19.31 26.33 15.67
CA GLN A 605 -19.29 25.11 14.88
C GLN A 605 -17.89 24.50 14.93
N GLY A 606 -17.80 23.23 15.28
CA GLY A 606 -16.58 22.45 15.05
C GLY A 606 -16.63 21.76 13.70
N ASN A 607 -15.47 21.47 13.11
CA ASN A 607 -15.33 20.62 11.93
C ASN A 607 -14.32 19.51 12.18
N GLU A 608 -14.63 18.28 11.77
CA GLU A 608 -13.76 17.12 11.92
C GLU A 608 -13.96 16.15 10.76
N PHE A 609 -12.88 15.53 10.29
CA PHE A 609 -12.87 14.59 9.16
C PHE A 609 -12.69 13.13 9.61
N SER A 610 -12.00 12.90 10.72
CA SER A 610 -11.68 11.56 11.17
C SER A 610 -12.92 10.85 11.73
N HIS A 611 -13.36 9.78 11.07
CA HIS A 611 -14.40 8.87 11.56
C HIS A 611 -14.15 8.38 13.00
N TYR A 612 -12.88 8.19 13.40
CA TYR A 612 -12.50 7.84 14.78
C TYR A 612 -12.90 8.92 15.78
N MET A 613 -12.65 10.19 15.45
CA MET A 613 -12.98 11.34 16.29
C MET A 613 -14.47 11.66 16.24
N LEU A 614 -15.11 11.57 15.07
CA LEU A 614 -16.55 11.81 14.87
C LEU A 614 -17.43 10.85 15.68
N LEU A 615 -17.13 9.54 15.68
CA LEU A 615 -17.86 8.57 16.48
C LEU A 615 -17.70 8.86 17.99
N ALA A 616 -16.46 9.14 18.42
CA ALA A 616 -16.15 9.42 19.81
C ALA A 616 -16.74 10.76 20.31
N SER A 617 -16.71 11.80 19.48
CA SER A 617 -17.28 13.11 19.77
C SER A 617 -18.80 13.04 19.82
N TYR A 618 -19.44 12.31 18.89
CA TYR A 618 -20.87 12.07 18.91
C TYR A 618 -21.30 11.36 20.20
N PHE A 619 -20.58 10.31 20.60
CA PHE A 619 -20.85 9.57 21.83
C PHE A 619 -20.75 10.47 23.08
N VAL A 620 -19.66 11.22 23.23
CA VAL A 620 -19.48 12.04 24.44
C VAL A 620 -20.47 13.19 24.49
N LEU A 621 -20.70 13.89 23.37
CA LEU A 621 -21.56 15.07 23.31
C LEU A 621 -23.06 14.73 23.42
N ASN A 622 -23.50 13.60 22.87
CA ASN A 622 -24.94 13.30 22.72
C ASN A 622 -25.44 12.12 23.56
N ARG A 623 -24.56 11.19 23.96
CA ARG A 623 -24.98 9.96 24.67
C ARG A 623 -24.62 9.93 26.13
N THR A 624 -23.69 10.78 26.56
CA THR A 624 -23.29 10.86 27.97
C THR A 624 -24.25 11.73 28.77
N ARG A 625 -24.66 11.25 29.95
CA ARG A 625 -25.72 11.83 30.78
C ARG A 625 -25.23 12.33 32.13
N ALA A 626 -24.04 11.91 32.58
CA ALA A 626 -23.48 12.33 33.84
C ALA A 626 -21.98 12.65 33.74
N LYS A 627 -21.50 13.51 34.66
CA LYS A 627 -20.06 13.69 34.89
C LYS A 627 -19.47 12.36 35.38
N PHE A 628 -18.26 12.04 34.91
CA PHE A 628 -17.52 10.84 35.31
C PHE A 628 -18.24 9.52 35.04
N GLU A 629 -19.17 9.49 34.07
CA GLU A 629 -19.96 8.31 33.76
C GLU A 629 -19.10 7.13 33.25
N HIS A 630 -18.05 7.43 32.49
CA HIS A 630 -17.22 6.44 31.84
C HIS A 630 -15.84 6.37 32.46
N THR A 631 -15.31 5.16 32.60
CA THR A 631 -13.97 4.91 33.13
C THR A 631 -13.12 4.21 32.07
N ILE A 632 -11.99 4.81 31.72
CA ILE A 632 -11.06 4.29 30.72
C ILE A 632 -9.64 4.14 31.28
N HIS A 633 -8.82 3.32 30.62
CA HIS A 633 -7.42 3.06 30.96
C HIS A 633 -6.51 3.37 29.75
N PRO A 634 -6.21 4.65 29.48
CA PRO A 634 -5.70 5.10 28.18
C PRO A 634 -4.18 4.87 27.98
N PHE A 635 -3.45 4.49 29.02
CA PHE A 635 -1.98 4.38 28.99
C PHE A 635 -1.46 2.94 28.93
N ILE A 636 -2.34 1.93 28.96
CA ILE A 636 -1.97 0.51 29.16
C ILE A 636 -1.25 -0.16 27.99
N HIS A 637 -1.21 0.46 26.81
CA HIS A 637 -0.69 -0.16 25.58
C HIS A 637 0.84 -0.14 25.47
N SER A 638 1.50 0.81 26.13
CA SER A 638 2.98 0.91 26.16
C SER A 638 3.48 0.72 27.59
N ILE A 639 4.26 -0.34 27.81
CA ILE A 639 4.85 -0.67 29.12
C ILE A 639 6.24 -0.01 29.28
N SER A 640 6.72 0.66 28.23
CA SER A 640 7.97 1.42 28.26
C SER A 640 7.81 2.71 29.06
N ASN A 641 8.90 3.22 29.63
CA ASN A 641 8.94 4.51 30.35
C ASN A 641 7.89 4.63 31.47
N THR A 642 7.51 3.50 32.07
CA THR A 642 6.51 3.46 33.14
C THR A 642 7.20 3.49 34.50
N VAL A 643 6.90 4.49 35.33
CA VAL A 643 7.45 4.62 36.69
C VAL A 643 6.92 3.52 37.62
N SER A 644 5.64 3.17 37.51
CA SER A 644 5.02 2.12 38.33
C SER A 644 3.84 1.45 37.63
N ALA A 645 3.48 0.24 38.05
CA ALA A 645 2.27 -0.44 37.54
C ALA A 645 0.99 0.37 37.80
N ARG A 646 0.95 1.13 38.91
CA ARG A 646 -0.15 2.04 39.22
C ARG A 646 -0.31 3.13 38.15
N SER A 647 0.81 3.72 37.72
CA SER A 647 0.83 4.76 36.69
C SER A 647 0.28 4.25 35.36
N LEU A 648 0.70 3.05 34.95
CA LEU A 648 0.24 2.40 33.73
C LEU A 648 -1.26 2.05 33.78
N LEU A 649 -1.72 1.51 34.91
CA LEU A 649 -3.07 0.99 35.09
C LEU A 649 -4.07 2.06 35.57
N ARG A 650 -3.65 3.33 35.67
CA ARG A 650 -4.53 4.37 36.20
C ARG A 650 -5.81 4.48 35.36
N ALA A 651 -6.91 4.60 36.08
CA ALA A 651 -8.22 4.83 35.50
C ALA A 651 -8.44 6.33 35.36
N VAL A 652 -8.93 6.77 34.21
CA VAL A 652 -9.34 8.14 33.93
C VAL A 652 -10.85 8.14 33.77
N GLN A 653 -11.54 9.05 34.48
CA GLN A 653 -12.98 9.21 34.38
C GLN A 653 -13.31 10.35 33.42
N VAL A 654 -14.25 10.08 32.51
CA VAL A 654 -14.72 11.06 31.52
C VAL A 654 -16.25 11.02 31.42
N PRO A 655 -16.91 12.15 31.13
CA PRO A 655 -16.37 13.49 30.97
C PRO A 655 -16.29 14.25 32.32
N ASP A 656 -15.36 15.20 32.43
CA ASP A 656 -15.15 16.04 33.62
C ASP A 656 -16.22 17.14 33.79
N VAL A 657 -16.85 17.52 32.68
CA VAL A 657 -18.03 18.38 32.63
C VAL A 657 -19.15 17.65 31.89
N LEU A 658 -20.41 18.04 32.13
CA LEU A 658 -21.53 17.42 31.44
C LEU A 658 -21.74 18.15 30.11
N PRO A 659 -21.63 17.50 28.93
CA PRO A 659 -21.71 18.21 27.65
C PRO A 659 -23.06 18.87 27.38
N SER A 660 -24.15 18.37 27.97
CA SER A 660 -25.47 18.98 27.90
C SER A 660 -25.67 20.20 28.81
N ASP A 661 -24.68 20.55 29.64
CA ASP A 661 -24.70 21.69 30.58
C ASP A 661 -24.32 23.02 29.89
N LEU A 662 -24.63 23.16 28.59
CA LEU A 662 -24.48 24.43 27.87
C LEU A 662 -25.57 25.42 28.32
N PRO A 663 -25.26 26.73 28.38
CA PRO A 663 -26.27 27.76 28.68
C PRO A 663 -27.50 27.65 27.77
N PRO A 664 -28.73 27.91 28.28
CA PRO A 664 -29.92 27.92 27.44
C PRO A 664 -29.78 28.89 26.26
N GLY A 665 -30.15 28.44 25.06
CA GLY A 665 -30.00 29.23 23.83
C GLY A 665 -28.61 29.17 23.18
N SER A 666 -27.67 28.39 23.73
CA SER A 666 -26.38 28.14 23.09
C SER A 666 -26.56 27.50 21.70
N ASN A 667 -25.78 27.97 20.73
CA ASN A 667 -25.74 27.41 19.39
C ASN A 667 -24.41 26.68 19.19
N PHE A 668 -24.45 25.35 19.28
CA PHE A 668 -23.29 24.48 19.13
C PHE A 668 -23.59 23.39 18.09
N SER A 669 -22.67 23.21 17.13
CA SER A 669 -22.77 22.16 16.11
C SER A 669 -21.39 21.56 15.79
N LEU A 670 -21.39 20.36 15.21
CA LEU A 670 -20.18 19.70 14.70
C LEU A 670 -20.48 19.18 13.29
N VAL A 671 -19.62 19.50 12.32
CA VAL A 671 -19.76 19.10 10.92
C VAL A 671 -18.70 18.06 10.56
N ALA A 672 -19.13 16.96 9.95
CA ALA A 672 -18.27 15.90 9.44
C ALA A 672 -17.80 16.20 8.01
N GLY A 673 -16.50 16.06 7.75
CA GLY A 673 -15.90 16.16 6.41
C GLY A 673 -14.61 16.98 6.38
N ASP A 674 -13.93 16.98 5.24
CA ASP A 674 -12.67 17.70 5.07
C ASP A 674 -12.90 19.23 5.07
N PHE A 675 -12.01 19.96 5.74
CA PHE A 675 -12.13 21.41 5.89
C PHE A 675 -12.13 22.14 4.53
N GLU A 676 -11.28 21.72 3.59
CA GLU A 676 -11.20 22.36 2.28
C GLU A 676 -12.40 21.97 1.40
N GLU A 677 -12.90 20.74 1.51
CA GLU A 677 -14.08 20.31 0.77
C GLU A 677 -15.36 21.02 1.24
N ILE A 678 -15.51 21.25 2.55
CA ILE A 678 -16.70 21.92 3.09
C ILE A 678 -16.62 23.43 2.90
N TYR A 679 -15.48 24.05 3.23
CA TYR A 679 -15.37 25.51 3.32
C TYR A 679 -14.57 26.15 2.16
N GLY A 680 -13.82 25.35 1.41
CA GLY A 680 -12.92 25.78 0.34
C GLY A 680 -13.54 25.89 -1.05
N VAL A 681 -14.76 25.38 -1.29
CA VAL A 681 -15.43 25.35 -2.61
C VAL A 681 -15.43 26.71 -3.31
N GLU A 682 -14.99 26.75 -4.57
CA GLU A 682 -15.18 27.87 -5.50
C GLU A 682 -16.43 27.62 -6.36
N PRO A 683 -17.21 28.65 -6.73
CA PRO A 683 -18.37 28.46 -7.60
C PRO A 683 -17.94 27.94 -8.98
N ASP A 684 -18.67 26.94 -9.49
CA ASP A 684 -18.43 26.33 -10.80
C ASP A 684 -18.38 27.41 -11.90
N SER A 685 -17.23 27.51 -12.59
CA SER A 685 -17.01 28.47 -13.70
C SER A 685 -17.93 28.25 -14.91
N ASP A 686 -18.66 27.13 -14.95
CA ASP A 686 -19.63 26.77 -15.98
C ASP A 686 -21.09 27.14 -15.60
N SER A 687 -21.33 27.61 -14.36
CA SER A 687 -22.61 28.16 -13.97
C SER A 687 -22.69 29.63 -14.43
N ASN A 688 -23.57 29.91 -15.39
CA ASN A 688 -23.84 31.25 -15.91
C ASN A 688 -24.63 32.13 -14.89
N THR A 689 -24.36 31.96 -13.60
CA THR A 689 -24.99 32.65 -12.47
C THR A 689 -24.02 33.67 -11.91
N SER A 690 -23.82 34.74 -12.67
CA SER A 690 -23.00 35.91 -12.30
C SER A 690 -23.65 36.77 -11.21
N GLY A 691 -24.00 36.17 -10.07
CA GLY A 691 -24.73 36.84 -8.98
C GLY A 691 -25.02 36.02 -7.72
N GLU A 692 -24.69 34.73 -7.67
CA GLU A 692 -24.76 33.96 -6.42
C GLU A 692 -23.51 34.26 -5.56
N PRO A 693 -23.66 34.59 -4.27
CA PRO A 693 -22.51 34.81 -3.39
C PRO A 693 -21.66 33.55 -3.28
N GLU A 694 -20.33 33.72 -3.22
CA GLU A 694 -19.41 32.58 -3.01
C GLU A 694 -19.78 31.83 -1.73
N PRO A 695 -19.87 30.49 -1.75
CA PRO A 695 -20.26 29.70 -0.57
C PRO A 695 -19.34 29.99 0.62
N HIS A 696 -19.92 30.27 1.78
CA HIS A 696 -19.20 30.54 3.04
C HIS A 696 -18.33 31.79 3.08
N ALA A 697 -18.25 32.59 2.00
CA ALA A 697 -17.39 33.76 1.95
C ALA A 697 -17.87 34.84 2.92
N GLY A 698 -17.01 35.24 3.86
CA GLY A 698 -17.33 36.28 4.83
C GLY A 698 -18.38 35.91 5.89
N GLU A 699 -18.66 34.62 6.08
CA GLU A 699 -19.71 34.14 6.99
C GLU A 699 -19.27 33.98 8.46
N TRP A 700 -17.97 33.97 8.74
CA TRP A 700 -17.42 33.64 10.06
C TRP A 700 -16.75 34.86 10.69
N ASP A 701 -17.12 35.18 11.92
CA ASP A 701 -16.54 36.30 12.67
C ASP A 701 -15.20 35.92 13.32
N ALA A 702 -15.04 34.64 13.67
CA ALA A 702 -13.78 34.10 14.15
C ALA A 702 -13.50 32.66 13.68
N VAL A 703 -12.21 32.34 13.51
CA VAL A 703 -11.71 30.99 13.25
C VAL A 703 -10.63 30.64 14.27
N LEU A 704 -10.78 29.53 14.99
CA LEU A 704 -9.82 29.05 15.99
C LEU A 704 -9.16 27.75 15.51
N THR A 705 -7.86 27.79 15.22
CA THR A 705 -7.08 26.61 14.82
C THR A 705 -6.14 26.18 15.96
N CYS A 706 -6.38 24.99 16.52
CA CYS A 706 -5.58 24.45 17.62
C CYS A 706 -4.94 23.11 17.21
N PHE A 707 -3.61 23.06 17.04
CA PHE A 707 -2.91 21.86 16.54
C PHE A 707 -3.53 21.35 15.22
N PHE A 708 -3.76 22.26 14.27
CA PHE A 708 -4.51 21.99 13.04
C PHE A 708 -3.78 22.41 11.76
N ILE A 709 -3.15 23.58 11.72
CA ILE A 709 -2.59 24.10 10.46
C ILE A 709 -1.49 23.21 9.87
N ASP A 710 -0.81 22.44 10.72
CA ASP A 710 0.22 21.47 10.37
C ASP A 710 -0.35 20.13 9.85
N THR A 711 -1.67 19.96 9.80
CA THR A 711 -2.32 18.81 9.15
C THR A 711 -2.55 19.01 7.65
N ALA A 712 -2.30 20.21 7.13
CA ALA A 712 -2.52 20.55 5.73
C ALA A 712 -1.56 19.79 4.80
N LYS A 713 -2.07 19.27 3.68
CA LYS A 713 -1.22 18.85 2.55
C LYS A 713 -0.58 20.05 1.87
N ASN A 714 -1.33 21.16 1.78
CA ASN A 714 -0.86 22.45 1.30
C ASN A 714 -1.39 23.56 2.22
N ILE A 715 -0.50 24.10 3.07
CA ILE A 715 -0.84 25.18 4.00
C ILE A 715 -1.39 26.43 3.29
N VAL A 716 -0.98 26.69 2.04
CA VAL A 716 -1.48 27.84 1.26
C VAL A 716 -2.99 27.77 1.10
N SER A 717 -3.54 26.57 0.84
CA SER A 717 -4.97 26.38 0.66
C SER A 717 -5.73 26.58 1.95
N TYR A 718 -5.23 26.07 3.08
CA TYR A 718 -5.81 26.33 4.40
C TYR A 718 -5.88 27.83 4.69
N LEU A 719 -4.77 28.56 4.51
CA LEU A 719 -4.73 30.00 4.76
C LEU A 719 -5.68 30.79 3.85
N LYS A 720 -5.77 30.42 2.57
CA LYS A 720 -6.73 31.04 1.63
C LYS A 720 -8.18 30.76 2.03
N THR A 721 -8.50 29.54 2.42
CA THR A 721 -9.84 29.17 2.87
C THR A 721 -10.20 29.93 4.16
N ILE A 722 -9.33 29.97 5.16
CA ILE A 722 -9.53 30.75 6.39
C ILE A 722 -9.77 32.22 6.06
N HIS A 723 -8.93 32.80 5.19
CA HIS A 723 -9.10 34.19 4.76
C HIS A 723 -10.43 34.41 4.02
N LYS A 724 -10.83 33.51 3.12
CA LYS A 724 -12.08 33.60 2.35
C LYS A 724 -13.29 33.62 3.27
N ILE A 725 -13.36 32.66 4.20
CA ILE A 725 -14.55 32.43 5.03
C ILE A 725 -14.72 33.46 6.15
N LEU A 726 -13.64 34.12 6.57
CA LEU A 726 -13.70 35.19 7.57
C LEU A 726 -14.41 36.43 7.03
N ALA A 727 -15.32 36.97 7.81
CA ALA A 727 -15.93 38.29 7.58
C ALA A 727 -14.85 39.38 7.53
N PRO A 728 -15.07 40.50 6.80
CA PRO A 728 -14.15 41.64 6.85
C PRO A 728 -13.93 42.10 8.29
N GLY A 729 -12.66 42.20 8.71
CA GLY A 729 -12.29 42.50 10.10
C GLY A 729 -12.27 41.28 11.04
N GLY A 730 -12.86 40.14 10.65
CA GLY A 730 -12.90 38.92 11.46
C GLY A 730 -11.53 38.39 11.88
N VAL A 731 -11.51 37.62 12.96
CA VAL A 731 -10.28 37.22 13.65
C VAL A 731 -9.94 35.74 13.48
N TRP A 732 -8.71 35.44 13.08
CA TRP A 732 -8.12 34.11 13.14
C TRP A 732 -7.23 33.99 14.38
N ILE A 733 -7.49 33.00 15.23
CA ILE A 733 -6.70 32.72 16.43
C ILE A 733 -6.06 31.35 16.25
N ASN A 734 -4.72 31.30 16.26
CA ASN A 734 -3.98 30.06 16.09
C ASN A 734 -3.17 29.70 17.34
N LEU A 735 -3.12 28.42 17.68
CA LEU A 735 -2.16 27.86 18.62
C LEU A 735 -1.73 26.46 18.16
N GLY A 736 -0.44 26.25 17.93
CA GLY A 736 0.06 24.91 17.62
C GLY A 736 1.55 24.88 17.30
N PRO A 737 2.13 23.68 17.19
CA PRO A 737 3.44 23.49 16.58
C PRO A 737 3.34 23.54 15.04
N LEU A 738 4.46 23.26 14.38
CA LEU A 738 4.52 22.93 12.96
C LEU A 738 5.07 21.51 12.81
N LEU A 739 4.29 20.52 13.23
CA LEU A 739 4.61 19.11 13.03
C LEU A 739 3.84 18.61 11.80
N TRP A 740 4.41 18.87 10.62
CA TRP A 740 3.77 18.63 9.34
C TRP A 740 3.35 17.16 9.19
N HIS A 741 2.03 16.91 9.14
CA HIS A 741 1.46 15.55 9.22
C HIS A 741 1.90 14.63 8.07
N TRP A 742 2.15 15.23 6.91
CA TRP A 742 2.50 14.56 5.67
C TRP A 742 4.01 14.58 5.39
N GLU A 743 4.82 15.11 6.31
CA GLU A 743 6.28 15.10 6.19
C GLU A 743 6.80 13.64 6.17
N ASN A 744 7.63 13.31 5.18
CA ASN A 744 8.17 11.95 4.99
C ASN A 744 7.08 10.86 4.87
N ASN A 745 5.89 11.21 4.38
CA ASN A 745 4.84 10.21 4.15
C ASN A 745 5.27 9.20 3.07
N ASN A 746 4.83 7.95 3.22
CA ASN A 746 5.08 6.88 2.23
C ASN A 746 3.93 6.75 1.21
N THR A 747 2.96 7.67 1.24
CA THR A 747 1.76 7.66 0.39
C THR A 747 1.89 8.55 -0.84
N ASN A 748 3.04 9.23 -0.99
CA ASN A 748 3.32 10.22 -2.03
C ASN A 748 2.25 11.33 -2.09
N ASP A 749 1.61 11.59 -0.95
CA ASP A 749 0.69 12.70 -0.77
C ASP A 749 1.51 13.99 -0.72
N MET A 750 0.97 15.06 -1.32
CA MET A 750 1.59 16.38 -1.26
C MET A 750 1.74 16.82 0.20
N SER A 751 2.91 17.38 0.49
CA SER A 751 3.24 18.05 1.75
C SER A 751 4.07 19.29 1.42
N ILE A 752 3.68 20.44 1.96
CA ILE A 752 4.39 21.71 1.78
C ILE A 752 4.77 22.22 3.17
N GLU A 753 6.00 21.90 3.58
CA GLU A 753 6.54 22.28 4.88
C GLU A 753 7.11 23.68 4.82
N LEU A 754 6.49 24.60 5.55
CA LEU A 754 7.01 25.95 5.76
C LEU A 754 7.56 26.09 7.18
N ASP A 755 8.56 26.94 7.36
CA ASP A 755 8.93 27.40 8.70
C ASP A 755 7.91 28.42 9.26
N LEU A 756 8.00 28.72 10.56
CA LEU A 756 7.04 29.62 11.22
C LEU A 756 7.04 31.04 10.64
N GLU A 757 8.20 31.55 10.23
CA GLU A 757 8.30 32.90 9.67
C GLU A 757 7.72 32.94 8.26
N GLU A 758 7.95 31.89 7.47
CA GLU A 758 7.34 31.70 6.15
C GLU A 758 5.81 31.59 6.24
N VAL A 759 5.26 30.84 7.20
CA VAL A 759 3.80 30.75 7.42
C VAL A 759 3.21 32.13 7.74
N LYS A 760 3.84 32.89 8.64
CA LYS A 760 3.38 34.24 9.02
C LYS A 760 3.49 35.23 7.86
N GLU A 761 4.60 35.20 7.12
CA GLU A 761 4.80 36.06 5.95
C GLU A 761 3.81 35.74 4.84
N LEU A 762 3.53 34.46 4.61
CA LEU A 762 2.51 34.02 3.67
C LEU A 762 1.11 34.50 4.09
N ALA A 763 0.76 34.37 5.38
CA ALA A 763 -0.50 34.88 5.89
C ALA A 763 -0.64 36.40 5.71
N ARG A 764 0.44 37.16 5.94
CA ARG A 764 0.46 38.62 5.65
C ARG A 764 0.21 38.91 4.17
N LYS A 765 0.87 38.19 3.27
CA LYS A 765 0.66 38.32 1.81
C LYS A 765 -0.74 37.95 1.35
N ILE A 766 -1.41 37.02 2.04
CA ILE A 766 -2.80 36.65 1.77
C ILE A 766 -3.78 37.75 2.22
N GLY A 767 -3.40 38.59 3.17
CA GLY A 767 -4.21 39.71 3.64
C GLY A 767 -4.50 39.72 5.14
N PHE A 768 -3.70 39.03 5.95
CA PHE A 768 -3.82 39.05 7.40
C PHE A 768 -2.89 40.08 8.06
N GLU A 769 -3.39 40.75 9.10
CA GLU A 769 -2.56 41.51 10.03
C GLU A 769 -2.36 40.67 11.31
N ILE A 770 -1.13 40.25 11.58
CA ILE A 770 -0.80 39.37 12.72
C ILE A 770 -0.37 40.21 13.94
N TYR A 771 -0.87 39.84 15.12
CA TYR A 771 -0.56 40.47 16.41
C TYR A 771 -0.67 39.45 17.56
N ASN A 772 -0.40 39.90 18.80
CA ASN A 772 -0.45 39.09 20.03
C ASN A 772 0.36 37.78 19.95
N GLU A 773 1.56 37.86 19.39
CA GLU A 773 2.43 36.70 19.18
C GLU A 773 3.11 36.27 20.49
N LYS A 774 3.05 34.97 20.82
CA LYS A 774 3.75 34.37 21.96
C LYS A 774 4.03 32.89 21.73
N THR A 775 4.99 32.34 22.46
CA THR A 775 5.28 30.91 22.48
C THR A 775 4.81 30.31 23.79
N ILE A 776 4.03 29.23 23.72
CA ILE A 776 3.42 28.58 24.88
C ILE A 776 3.89 27.12 24.95
N PRO A 777 4.60 26.72 26.01
CA PRO A 777 4.96 25.32 26.21
C PRO A 777 3.72 24.51 26.57
N THR A 778 3.47 23.44 25.83
CA THR A 778 2.32 22.56 26.08
C THR A 778 2.60 21.12 25.65
N THR A 779 1.76 20.19 26.08
CA THR A 779 1.80 18.78 25.66
C THR A 779 0.63 18.47 24.72
N TYR A 780 0.65 17.29 24.11
CA TYR A 780 -0.48 16.77 23.34
C TYR A 780 -0.76 15.32 23.72
N THR A 781 -1.89 15.07 24.36
CA THR A 781 -2.27 13.74 24.91
C THR A 781 -1.19 13.16 25.83
N GLY A 782 -0.50 14.04 26.58
CA GLY A 782 0.67 13.68 27.37
C GLY A 782 0.35 12.74 28.55
N ASN A 783 1.28 11.82 28.87
CA ASN A 783 1.25 11.09 30.13
C ASN A 783 2.19 11.77 31.14
N SER A 784 1.63 12.56 32.06
CA SER A 784 2.38 13.29 33.08
C SER A 784 3.20 12.42 34.05
N GLU A 785 2.90 11.13 34.15
CA GLU A 785 3.63 10.18 35.00
C GLU A 785 4.57 9.25 34.19
N SER A 786 4.68 9.45 32.88
CA SER A 786 5.65 8.74 32.05
C SER A 786 7.06 9.28 32.30
N MET A 787 8.06 8.40 32.25
CA MET A 787 9.48 8.80 32.27
C MET A 787 9.91 9.50 30.97
N LEU A 788 9.10 9.39 29.91
CA LEU A 788 9.30 10.06 28.62
C LEU A 788 8.06 10.91 28.31
N GLY A 789 8.27 12.19 28.04
CA GLY A 789 7.24 13.12 27.61
C GLY A 789 7.75 14.03 26.49
N TYR A 790 6.82 14.49 25.65
CA TYR A 790 7.08 15.46 24.59
C TYR A 790 6.44 16.79 24.97
N VAL A 791 7.19 17.87 24.83
CA VAL A 791 6.70 19.24 25.05
C VAL A 791 6.87 20.00 23.74
N TYR A 792 5.78 20.57 23.26
CA TYR A 792 5.75 21.44 22.09
C TYR A 792 5.92 22.89 22.56
N GLN A 793 6.79 23.63 21.88
CA GLN A 793 6.83 25.09 21.98
C GLN A 793 5.82 25.64 20.97
N ALA A 794 4.53 25.58 21.33
CA ALA A 794 3.45 25.96 20.42
C ALA A 794 3.48 27.48 20.20
N SER A 795 3.41 27.89 18.94
CA SER A 795 3.31 29.31 18.60
C SER A 795 1.84 29.73 18.59
N PHE A 796 1.56 30.80 19.33
CA PHE A 796 0.25 31.43 19.42
C PHE A 796 0.31 32.80 18.74
N TRP A 797 -0.73 33.12 17.99
CA TRP A 797 -0.95 34.47 17.47
C TRP A 797 -2.43 34.69 17.16
N THR A 798 -2.80 35.96 17.05
CA THR A 798 -4.08 36.40 16.51
C THR A 798 -3.83 37.14 15.20
N ALA A 799 -4.76 37.04 14.26
CA ALA A 799 -4.65 37.69 12.98
C ALA A 799 -6.01 38.23 12.53
N THR A 800 -6.07 39.46 12.03
CA THR A 800 -7.30 40.07 11.52
C THR A 800 -7.29 40.12 9.99
N LYS A 801 -8.43 39.84 9.37
CA LYS A 801 -8.60 39.98 7.92
C LYS A 801 -8.66 41.46 7.52
N ILE A 802 -7.67 41.92 6.74
CA ILE A 802 -7.61 43.29 6.26
C ILE A 802 -8.72 43.51 5.20
N PRO A 803 -9.58 44.55 5.33
CA PRO A 803 -10.58 44.85 4.32
C PRO A 803 -9.94 45.16 2.95
N ALA A 804 -10.55 44.70 1.85
CA ALA A 804 -10.02 44.84 0.50
C ALA A 804 -9.70 46.30 0.08
N GLN A 805 -10.32 47.31 0.72
CA GLN A 805 -10.05 48.72 0.48
C GLN A 805 -8.68 49.19 1.01
N GLN A 806 -8.07 48.49 1.98
CA GLN A 806 -6.76 48.80 2.56
C GLN A 806 -5.61 48.00 1.94
N GLN A 807 -5.89 46.98 1.12
CA GLN A 807 -4.86 46.18 0.43
C GLN A 807 -4.31 46.85 -0.84
N GLN A 808 -4.95 47.94 -1.32
CA GLN A 808 -4.52 48.69 -2.52
C GLN A 808 -3.67 49.93 -2.23
N SER A 809 -3.41 50.24 -0.95
CA SER A 809 -2.48 51.29 -0.50
C SER A 809 -1.17 50.68 -0.04
#